data_AF-A0AAR2M088-F1
#
_entry.id   AF-A0AAR2M088-F1
#
_cell.length_a   1.000
_cell.length_b   1.000
_cell.length_c   1.000
_cell.angle_alpha   90.00
_cell.angle_beta   90.00
_cell.angle_gamma   90.00
#
_symmetry.space_group_name_H-M   'P 1'
#
loop_
_entity.id
_entity.type
_entity.pdbx_description
1 polymer ?
#
loop_
_entity_poly.entity_id
_entity_poly.type
_entity_poly.pdbx_seq_one_letter_code
_entity_poly.pdbx_strand_id
1 'polypeptide(L)'
;MGYVGDLCSSSAQAAQIEAFVFLSVTQRLHAQPEEEEEVEEEETEELGHADTYAEYKPSKSTIGRSHPDLVVETNTLSSVPPPDITYTLSIPVQIINGGLLSALQLEAIIYACQQHEVILQNNQRAGFLIGDGAGVGKGRTVAGIILENYLKGRKKALWFSVSNDLKYDAERDLQDIGAPNILVHALNKIKYGDTATSEGVLFATYSALIGESQAGGQLRTRLKQILDWCGSDFDGVIIFDECHKAKNATSTKMGKAVLDLQNKLPLARVVYASATGASEPKNMIYMSRLGIWGEGTPFRAFEDFLHAIEKRGVGAMEIVAMDMKVSGMYIARQLSFSGVSFRIEEIGLDDDFKVVYNKAAKLWAEALAVFTQAADLLGMMSRKSLWGQFWSSHQRFFKYLCIAAKVRRLVELAKKELEAGKCVVIGLQSTGEARTREVLDENDGHLDKFVSAAEGVFQSLVQKHFPLEKDRREKGAGSKRKRRSLLVLLHMKHPEAVHCIAHSFKDFVYSFLNNFKQISLCTRLEEMKQDLLNKISELGKELPLNTLDELIDKFGGPEKVSEMTGRKGRVVRRPDGSVRYESRAEQGHTIDHINIKEKDRFMNEDKLVAIISEAASSGISLQADRRVKNQRRRVHMTLELPWSADRAIQQFGRTHRSNQVTAPEYIFLISELAGERRFASIVAKRLESLGALTHGDRRATESRDLSKYNFENKYGTKALDKITKAILGHIESKVPPPKDYPGEMKQGMIDVGIFCKESRFGISPEKDCSITKFLNRILGLEVHKQNSLFQYFTDNFDYLIEKDKKDGKYDMGILGKEALYSIIIYCFTYFLGSEFHTKHSFELTFLMRNNYTVVFSAQH
;
A
#
# COMPACT_ATOMS: atom_id res chain seq x y z
N MET A 1 30.42 -36.51 -64.22
CA MET A 1 29.30 -36.75 -65.16
C MET A 1 28.45 -37.83 -64.51
N GLY A 2 27.16 -37.71 -64.24
CA GLY A 2 26.15 -36.70 -64.50
C GLY A 2 24.89 -37.12 -63.74
N TYR A 3 23.94 -36.19 -63.70
CA TYR A 3 22.66 -36.15 -62.98
C TYR A 3 21.64 -37.26 -63.27
N VAL A 4 20.53 -37.19 -62.50
CA VAL A 4 19.17 -37.80 -62.62
C VAL A 4 18.99 -39.03 -61.72
N GLY A 5 17.96 -39.20 -60.88
CA GLY A 5 16.74 -38.46 -60.58
C GLY A 5 15.71 -39.45 -60.00
N ASP A 6 15.27 -39.17 -58.77
CA ASP A 6 14.03 -39.54 -58.07
C ASP A 6 13.45 -40.97 -57.91
N LEU A 7 13.21 -41.25 -56.61
CA LEU A 7 12.03 -41.81 -55.94
C LEU A 7 11.80 -43.34 -55.83
N CYS A 8 11.79 -43.73 -54.54
CA CYS A 8 11.02 -44.80 -53.90
C CYS A 8 11.55 -46.24 -54.02
N SER A 9 12.17 -46.74 -52.93
CA SER A 9 11.59 -47.78 -52.06
C SER A 9 12.66 -48.52 -51.22
N SER A 10 12.18 -49.02 -50.07
CA SER A 10 12.76 -50.06 -49.21
C SER A 10 13.95 -49.66 -48.33
N SER A 11 13.79 -49.54 -47.00
CA SER A 11 13.41 -50.55 -45.99
C SER A 11 14.48 -51.64 -45.79
N ALA A 12 15.50 -51.33 -45.00
CA ALA A 12 16.28 -52.34 -44.26
C ALA A 12 17.19 -51.70 -43.20
N GLN A 13 16.62 -50.95 -42.25
CA GLN A 13 17.34 -50.63 -41.00
C GLN A 13 16.41 -50.27 -39.82
N ALA A 14 15.13 -50.67 -39.91
CA ALA A 14 14.14 -50.55 -38.83
C ALA A 14 13.72 -51.95 -38.34
N ALA A 15 14.70 -52.82 -38.10
CA ALA A 15 14.48 -54.17 -37.58
C ALA A 15 15.51 -54.49 -36.51
N GLN A 16 15.47 -53.74 -35.39
CA GLN A 16 16.11 -54.16 -34.13
C GLN A 16 15.48 -53.53 -32.87
N ILE A 17 14.29 -52.92 -32.99
CA ILE A 17 13.56 -52.33 -31.86
C ILE A 17 12.08 -52.76 -31.96
N GLU A 18 11.81 -54.07 -32.02
CA GLU A 18 10.44 -54.61 -31.98
C GLU A 18 10.31 -55.86 -31.08
N ALA A 19 11.22 -56.05 -30.12
CA ALA A 19 11.22 -57.21 -29.24
C ALA A 19 10.80 -56.94 -27.78
N PHE A 20 10.19 -55.80 -27.45
CA PHE A 20 9.81 -55.49 -26.05
C PHE A 20 8.39 -54.94 -25.83
N VAL A 21 7.53 -54.88 -26.85
CA VAL A 21 6.16 -54.33 -26.72
C VAL A 21 5.06 -55.36 -27.05
N PHE A 22 5.41 -56.65 -27.12
CA PHE A 22 4.46 -57.71 -27.49
C PHE A 22 4.21 -58.69 -26.34
N LEU A 23 3.70 -58.21 -25.20
CA LEU A 23 3.00 -59.05 -24.23
C LEU A 23 2.17 -58.20 -23.27
N SER A 24 0.93 -57.85 -23.66
CA SER A 24 -0.24 -57.69 -22.76
C SER A 24 -1.38 -56.83 -23.34
N VAL A 25 -1.79 -57.01 -24.60
CA VAL A 25 -3.14 -56.57 -25.03
C VAL A 25 -3.72 -57.58 -26.02
N THR A 26 -4.29 -58.67 -25.51
CA THR A 26 -5.36 -59.43 -26.19
C THR A 26 -5.97 -60.45 -25.22
N GLN A 27 -7.08 -60.09 -24.57
CA GLN A 27 -8.30 -60.91 -24.46
C GLN A 27 -9.29 -60.24 -23.50
N ARG A 28 -10.37 -59.68 -24.07
CA ARG A 28 -11.68 -59.62 -23.42
C ARG A 28 -12.59 -60.56 -24.19
N LEU A 29 -13.27 -61.49 -23.51
CA LEU A 29 -14.69 -61.84 -23.68
C LEU A 29 -15.10 -63.01 -22.76
N HIS A 30 -16.25 -62.82 -22.09
CA HIS A 30 -17.14 -63.74 -21.34
C HIS A 30 -16.89 -64.06 -19.85
N ALA A 31 -17.62 -63.37 -18.96
CA ALA A 31 -18.51 -63.94 -17.92
C ALA A 31 -19.42 -62.83 -17.31
N GLN A 32 -20.57 -63.23 -16.75
CA GLN A 32 -21.72 -62.42 -16.28
C GLN A 32 -21.51 -61.77 -14.88
N PRO A 33 -22.42 -60.90 -14.38
CA PRO A 33 -22.11 -59.89 -13.38
C PRO A 33 -22.27 -60.39 -11.94
N GLU A 34 -21.32 -60.03 -11.08
CA GLU A 34 -21.52 -59.99 -9.63
C GLU A 34 -21.30 -58.54 -9.16
N GLU A 35 -22.27 -58.05 -8.40
CA GLU A 35 -22.29 -56.71 -7.81
C GLU A 35 -21.26 -56.63 -6.68
N GLU A 36 -20.18 -55.88 -6.88
CA GLU A 36 -19.35 -55.37 -5.79
C GLU A 36 -19.16 -53.85 -6.01
N GLU A 37 -19.66 -53.07 -5.04
CA GLU A 37 -19.47 -51.62 -4.96
C GLU A 37 -17.99 -51.33 -4.69
N GLU A 38 -17.20 -51.08 -5.74
CA GLU A 38 -15.92 -50.40 -5.62
C GLU A 38 -16.14 -48.88 -5.68
N VAL A 39 -15.95 -48.23 -4.53
CA VAL A 39 -15.74 -46.79 -4.43
C VAL A 39 -14.44 -46.47 -5.16
N GLU A 40 -14.53 -45.94 -6.39
CA GLU A 40 -13.41 -45.26 -7.03
C GLU A 40 -13.09 -44.01 -6.21
N GLU A 41 -12.15 -44.15 -5.26
CA GLU A 41 -11.33 -43.03 -4.83
C GLU A 41 -10.52 -42.58 -6.05
N GLU A 42 -11.06 -41.63 -6.82
CA GLU A 42 -10.24 -40.76 -7.65
C GLU A 42 -9.28 -40.04 -6.69
N GLU A 43 -8.10 -40.62 -6.47
CA GLU A 43 -6.90 -39.86 -6.10
C GLU A 43 -6.66 -38.87 -7.24
N THR A 44 -7.38 -37.75 -7.22
CA THR A 44 -6.94 -36.55 -7.89
C THR A 44 -5.59 -36.21 -7.28
N GLU A 45 -4.51 -36.55 -7.99
CA GLU A 45 -3.20 -35.96 -7.76
C GLU A 45 -3.40 -34.44 -7.77
N GLU A 46 -3.57 -33.87 -6.57
CA GLU A 46 -3.54 -32.43 -6.36
C GLU A 46 -2.23 -31.95 -6.98
N LEU A 47 -2.32 -31.25 -8.11
CA LEU A 47 -1.21 -30.48 -8.68
C LEU A 47 -0.62 -29.63 -7.55
N GLY A 48 0.45 -30.14 -6.96
CA GLY A 48 1.12 -29.56 -5.81
C GLY A 48 1.41 -28.10 -6.11
N HIS A 49 0.77 -27.21 -5.38
CA HIS A 49 1.18 -25.81 -5.35
C HIS A 49 2.65 -25.81 -4.88
N ALA A 50 3.58 -25.54 -5.80
CA ALA A 50 4.99 -25.43 -5.49
C ALA A 50 5.18 -24.41 -4.35
N ASP A 51 5.87 -24.82 -3.28
CA ASP A 51 6.25 -23.95 -2.17
C ASP A 51 6.79 -22.64 -2.74
N THR A 52 6.14 -21.49 -2.52
CA THR A 52 6.51 -20.22 -3.19
C THR A 52 7.90 -19.70 -2.78
N TYR A 53 8.45 -20.26 -1.69
CA TYR A 53 9.69 -19.84 -1.07
C TYR A 53 10.61 -21.03 -0.78
N ALA A 54 11.91 -20.78 -0.90
CA ALA A 54 12.97 -21.70 -0.50
C ALA A 54 13.69 -21.16 0.75
N GLU A 55 14.13 -22.07 1.63
CA GLU A 55 15.02 -21.70 2.74
C GLU A 55 16.32 -21.08 2.20
N TYR A 56 16.68 -19.92 2.74
CA TYR A 56 17.92 -19.23 2.36
C TYR A 56 19.05 -19.61 3.31
N LYS A 57 20.12 -20.16 2.75
CA LYS A 57 21.41 -20.32 3.42
C LYS A 57 22.50 -19.74 2.52
N PRO A 58 23.44 -18.95 3.07
CA PRO A 58 24.62 -18.52 2.33
C PRO A 58 25.28 -19.70 1.62
N SER A 59 25.38 -19.63 0.30
CA SER A 59 25.94 -20.73 -0.51
C SER A 59 27.41 -20.51 -0.86
N LYS A 60 27.88 -19.25 -0.80
CA LYS A 60 29.25 -18.86 -1.13
C LYS A 60 30.06 -18.47 0.10
N SER A 61 29.42 -17.85 1.10
CA SER A 61 30.08 -17.44 2.33
C SER A 61 30.04 -18.54 3.40
N THR A 62 31.18 -18.81 4.04
CA THR A 62 31.30 -19.79 5.14
C THR A 62 31.53 -19.14 6.51
N ILE A 63 31.47 -17.80 6.59
CA ILE A 63 31.76 -17.07 7.83
C ILE A 63 30.50 -16.74 8.63
N GLY A 64 30.66 -16.69 9.95
CA GLY A 64 29.60 -16.33 10.90
C GLY A 64 28.69 -17.48 11.28
N ARG A 65 27.72 -17.18 12.14
CA ARG A 65 26.74 -18.15 12.65
C ARG A 65 25.43 -18.08 11.88
N SER A 66 24.68 -19.18 11.83
CA SER A 66 23.32 -19.18 11.28
C SER A 66 22.45 -18.10 11.91
N HIS A 67 21.58 -17.53 11.09
CA HIS A 67 20.60 -16.54 11.57
C HIS A 67 19.66 -17.20 12.60
N PRO A 68 19.26 -16.48 13.68
CA PRO A 68 18.48 -17.07 14.78
C PRO A 68 17.10 -17.60 14.37
N ASP A 69 16.54 -17.07 13.30
CA ASP A 69 15.25 -17.46 12.76
C ASP A 69 15.36 -17.87 11.30
N LEU A 70 14.41 -18.68 10.84
CA LEU A 70 14.35 -19.15 9.45
C LEU A 70 14.15 -17.97 8.49
N VAL A 71 15.06 -17.86 7.52
CA VAL A 71 15.01 -16.86 6.46
C VAL A 71 14.80 -17.57 5.13
N VAL A 72 13.97 -16.99 4.28
CA VAL A 72 13.57 -17.55 3.00
C VAL A 72 13.80 -16.54 1.87
N GLU A 73 13.90 -17.02 0.64
CA GLU A 73 13.82 -16.21 -0.57
C GLU A 73 12.80 -16.81 -1.54
N THR A 74 12.38 -16.05 -2.57
CA THR A 74 11.45 -16.58 -3.57
C THR A 74 12.11 -17.68 -4.38
N ASN A 75 11.34 -18.67 -4.84
CA ASN A 75 11.90 -19.74 -5.69
C ASN A 75 12.56 -19.22 -6.97
N THR A 76 12.06 -18.11 -7.50
CA THR A 76 12.67 -17.44 -8.65
C THR A 76 14.07 -16.96 -8.31
N LEU A 77 14.28 -16.31 -7.16
CA LEU A 77 15.61 -15.88 -6.73
C LEU A 77 16.49 -17.07 -6.34
N SER A 78 15.95 -18.12 -5.72
CA SER A 78 16.75 -19.30 -5.35
C SER A 78 17.23 -20.11 -6.55
N SER A 79 16.58 -19.96 -7.71
CA SER A 79 17.00 -20.64 -8.95
C SER A 79 18.34 -20.16 -9.50
N VAL A 80 18.82 -18.98 -9.07
CA VAL A 80 20.09 -18.41 -9.50
C VAL A 80 21.05 -18.17 -8.32
N PRO A 81 22.31 -18.62 -8.38
CA PRO A 81 23.29 -18.34 -7.35
C PRO A 81 23.80 -16.90 -7.44
N PRO A 82 24.18 -16.27 -6.31
CA PRO A 82 24.94 -15.02 -6.34
C PRO A 82 26.37 -15.27 -6.87
N PRO A 83 27.10 -14.21 -7.27
CA PRO A 83 28.44 -14.36 -7.82
C PRO A 83 29.44 -14.85 -6.75
N ASP A 84 30.62 -15.28 -7.20
CA ASP A 84 31.68 -15.70 -6.29
C ASP A 84 32.18 -14.53 -5.44
N ILE A 85 32.56 -14.85 -4.20
CA ILE A 85 33.07 -13.88 -3.23
C ILE A 85 34.55 -13.62 -3.52
N THR A 86 34.88 -12.37 -3.81
CA THR A 86 36.25 -11.88 -3.98
C THR A 86 36.68 -10.92 -2.86
N TYR A 87 35.71 -10.37 -2.12
CA TYR A 87 35.97 -9.41 -1.05
C TYR A 87 36.25 -10.07 0.32
N THR A 88 37.28 -9.58 1.02
CA THR A 88 37.63 -10.02 2.38
C THR A 88 37.30 -8.94 3.41
N LEU A 89 36.45 -9.28 4.39
CA LEU A 89 36.04 -8.38 5.47
C LEU A 89 37.20 -8.08 6.44
N SER A 90 37.20 -6.86 6.97
CA SER A 90 38.07 -6.40 8.08
C SER A 90 37.37 -6.46 9.43
N ILE A 91 36.07 -6.78 9.46
CA ILE A 91 35.28 -6.95 10.68
C ILE A 91 35.98 -7.96 11.62
N PRO A 92 36.21 -7.61 12.90
CA PRO A 92 36.88 -8.48 13.86
C PRO A 92 36.25 -9.87 14.00
N VAL A 93 37.11 -10.88 14.12
CA VAL A 93 36.70 -12.29 14.29
C VAL A 93 35.82 -12.49 15.53
N GLN A 94 35.98 -11.67 16.58
CA GLN A 94 35.14 -11.71 17.78
C GLN A 94 33.68 -11.34 17.48
N ILE A 95 33.44 -10.38 16.57
CA ILE A 95 32.09 -9.98 16.13
C ILE A 95 31.47 -11.10 15.28
N ILE A 96 32.25 -11.67 14.36
CA ILE A 96 31.83 -12.76 13.48
C ILE A 96 31.52 -14.04 14.27
N ASN A 97 32.48 -14.53 15.05
CA ASN A 97 32.34 -15.76 15.84
C ASN A 97 31.42 -15.59 17.04
N GLY A 98 31.24 -14.36 17.54
CA GLY A 98 30.25 -14.02 18.56
C GLY A 98 28.81 -14.06 18.05
N GLY A 99 28.61 -14.05 16.72
CA GLY A 99 27.28 -14.06 16.10
C GLY A 99 26.52 -12.75 16.26
N LEU A 100 27.21 -11.63 16.47
CA LEU A 100 26.57 -10.31 16.52
C LEU A 100 26.01 -9.90 15.14
N LEU A 101 26.68 -10.37 14.09
CA LEU A 101 26.19 -10.42 12.72
C LEU A 101 26.05 -11.90 12.31
N SER A 102 24.88 -12.26 11.78
CA SER A 102 24.64 -13.60 11.23
C SER A 102 25.36 -13.82 9.90
N ALA A 103 25.56 -15.07 9.50
CA ALA A 103 26.20 -15.46 8.24
C ALA A 103 25.55 -14.79 7.03
N LEU A 104 24.21 -14.73 7.00
CA LEU A 104 23.47 -14.07 5.90
C LEU A 104 23.66 -12.54 5.90
N GLN A 105 23.86 -11.93 7.07
CA GLN A 105 24.13 -10.49 7.15
C GLN A 105 25.55 -10.19 6.70
N LEU A 106 26.52 -11.03 7.09
CA LEU A 106 27.91 -10.94 6.66
C LEU A 106 28.05 -11.13 5.14
N GLU A 107 27.35 -12.10 4.55
CA GLU A 107 27.32 -12.30 3.10
C GLU A 107 26.77 -11.06 2.37
N ALA A 108 25.71 -10.43 2.88
CA ALA A 108 25.20 -9.19 2.31
C ALA A 108 26.20 -8.03 2.43
N ILE A 109 26.95 -7.94 3.54
CA ILE A 109 28.01 -6.94 3.71
C ILE A 109 29.15 -7.19 2.70
N ILE A 110 29.55 -8.45 2.50
CA ILE A 110 30.57 -8.84 1.51
C ILE A 110 30.14 -8.38 0.11
N TYR A 111 28.94 -8.75 -0.34
CA TYR A 111 28.48 -8.38 -1.68
C TYR A 111 28.33 -6.87 -1.86
N ALA A 112 27.86 -6.15 -0.83
CA ALA A 112 27.82 -4.70 -0.87
C ALA A 112 29.23 -4.10 -1.05
N CYS A 113 30.20 -4.57 -0.27
CA CYS A 113 31.58 -4.08 -0.36
C CYS A 113 32.26 -4.45 -1.67
N GLN A 114 32.03 -5.67 -2.18
CA GLN A 114 32.51 -6.12 -3.49
C GLN A 114 31.94 -5.26 -4.62
N GLN A 115 30.63 -5.01 -4.61
CA GLN A 115 29.98 -4.16 -5.60
C GLN A 115 30.49 -2.71 -5.53
N HIS A 116 30.83 -2.23 -4.33
CA HIS A 116 31.44 -0.92 -4.15
C HIS A 116 32.85 -0.79 -4.72
N GLU A 117 33.51 -1.87 -5.17
CA GLU A 117 34.78 -1.79 -5.89
C GLU A 117 34.61 -1.45 -7.37
N VAL A 118 33.40 -1.63 -7.92
CA VAL A 118 33.08 -1.37 -9.33
C VAL A 118 32.83 0.11 -9.59
N ILE A 119 33.47 0.65 -10.64
CA ILE A 119 33.18 1.97 -11.20
C ILE A 119 32.43 1.77 -12.52
N LEU A 120 31.23 2.35 -12.61
CA LEU A 120 30.39 2.34 -13.80
C LEU A 120 30.99 3.22 -14.90
N GLN A 121 30.57 3.01 -16.16
CA GLN A 121 31.13 3.72 -17.32
C GLN A 121 30.94 5.25 -17.27
N ASN A 122 29.90 5.72 -16.57
CA ASN A 122 29.66 7.15 -16.31
C ASN A 122 30.55 7.73 -15.18
N ASN A 123 31.65 7.04 -14.81
CA ASN A 123 32.60 7.40 -13.75
C ASN A 123 31.99 7.48 -12.34
N GLN A 124 30.88 6.77 -12.12
CA GLN A 124 30.21 6.70 -10.83
C GLN A 124 30.43 5.34 -10.19
N ARG A 125 30.72 5.29 -8.89
CA ARG A 125 30.83 4.03 -8.14
C ARG A 125 29.49 3.29 -8.11
N ALA A 126 29.49 1.98 -8.39
CA ALA A 126 28.28 1.18 -8.35
C ALA A 126 27.67 1.13 -6.94
N GLY A 127 26.35 1.03 -6.88
CA GLY A 127 25.56 0.90 -5.66
C GLY A 127 25.07 -0.53 -5.44
N PHE A 128 24.57 -0.79 -4.23
CA PHE A 128 24.04 -2.09 -3.83
C PHE A 128 22.62 -1.96 -3.26
N LEU A 129 21.73 -2.89 -3.59
CA LEU A 129 20.35 -2.92 -3.10
C LEU A 129 20.14 -4.06 -2.09
N ILE A 130 19.79 -3.68 -0.86
CA ILE A 130 19.29 -4.58 0.17
C ILE A 130 17.76 -4.58 0.13
N GLY A 131 17.21 -5.61 -0.52
CA GLY A 131 15.77 -5.89 -0.62
C GLY A 131 15.23 -6.78 0.50
N ASP A 132 16.02 -7.04 1.55
CA ASP A 132 15.57 -7.88 2.67
C ASP A 132 14.25 -7.36 3.29
N GLY A 133 13.37 -8.26 3.70
CA GLY A 133 12.09 -7.99 4.35
C GLY A 133 12.23 -7.45 5.76
N ALA A 134 11.10 -7.15 6.39
CA ALA A 134 11.08 -6.84 7.83
C ALA A 134 11.56 -8.06 8.63
N GLY A 135 12.26 -7.82 9.74
CA GLY A 135 12.71 -8.90 10.64
C GLY A 135 14.05 -9.56 10.29
N VAL A 136 14.56 -9.46 9.07
CA VAL A 136 15.87 -10.07 8.68
C VAL A 136 17.09 -9.35 9.31
N GLY A 137 16.90 -8.14 9.82
CA GLY A 137 17.95 -7.35 10.47
C GLY A 137 18.71 -6.40 9.54
N LYS A 138 18.02 -5.84 8.53
CA LYS A 138 18.57 -4.81 7.61
C LYS A 138 19.38 -3.71 8.29
N GLY A 139 18.89 -3.17 9.40
CA GLY A 139 19.59 -2.10 10.14
C GLY A 139 20.96 -2.55 10.65
N ARG A 140 21.08 -3.79 11.15
CA ARG A 140 22.37 -4.39 11.52
C ARG A 140 23.27 -4.65 10.30
N THR A 141 22.72 -5.09 9.18
CA THR A 141 23.47 -5.23 7.92
C THR A 141 24.07 -3.88 7.48
N VAL A 142 23.24 -2.83 7.48
CA VAL A 142 23.66 -1.45 7.18
C VAL A 142 24.73 -0.97 8.15
N ALA A 143 24.55 -1.17 9.45
CA ALA A 143 25.54 -0.84 10.47
C ALA A 143 26.86 -1.60 10.23
N GLY A 144 26.81 -2.86 9.80
CA GLY A 144 27.97 -3.67 9.43
C GLY A 144 28.72 -3.13 8.20
N ILE A 145 28.01 -2.64 7.17
CA ILE A 145 28.62 -1.96 6.02
C ILE A 145 29.34 -0.67 6.46
N ILE A 146 28.72 0.10 7.37
CA ILE A 146 29.34 1.31 7.94
C ILE A 146 30.58 0.93 8.75
N LEU A 147 30.51 -0.10 9.59
CA LEU A 147 31.64 -0.59 10.38
C LEU A 147 32.81 -1.02 9.49
N GLU A 148 32.57 -1.84 8.45
CA GLU A 148 33.63 -2.27 7.53
C GLU A 148 34.34 -1.06 6.89
N ASN A 149 33.56 -0.09 6.41
CA ASN A 149 34.13 1.13 5.82
C ASN A 149 34.89 1.98 6.85
N TYR A 150 34.38 2.07 8.08
CA TYR A 150 35.05 2.76 9.18
C TYR A 150 36.40 2.12 9.53
N LEU A 151 36.49 0.79 9.48
CA LEU A 151 37.72 0.01 9.68
C LEU A 151 38.71 0.20 8.52
N LYS A 152 38.22 0.37 7.30
CA LYS A 152 39.03 0.73 6.11
C LYS A 152 39.45 2.21 6.06
N GLY A 153 39.24 2.97 7.14
CA GLY A 153 39.65 4.39 7.24
C GLY A 153 38.63 5.40 6.72
N ARG A 154 37.45 4.97 6.25
CA ARG A 154 36.38 5.87 5.77
C ARG A 154 35.50 6.27 6.95
N LYS A 155 35.92 7.31 7.65
CA LYS A 155 35.37 7.70 8.95
C LYS A 155 34.05 8.48 8.90
N LYS A 156 33.55 8.81 7.71
CA LYS A 156 32.31 9.57 7.52
C LYS A 156 31.27 8.75 6.74
N ALA A 157 30.06 8.62 7.30
CA ALA A 157 28.93 7.98 6.64
C ALA A 157 27.67 8.86 6.72
N LEU A 158 26.85 8.82 5.67
CA LEU A 158 25.52 9.44 5.63
C LEU A 158 24.46 8.36 5.81
N TRP A 159 23.50 8.58 6.72
CA TRP A 159 22.34 7.68 6.90
C TRP A 159 21.05 8.48 6.76
N PHE A 160 20.37 8.29 5.64
CA PHE A 160 19.07 8.90 5.36
C PHE A 160 17.94 7.94 5.69
N SER A 161 16.95 8.40 6.45
CA SER A 161 15.74 7.62 6.76
C SER A 161 14.48 8.50 6.81
N VAL A 162 13.35 7.93 7.22
CA VAL A 162 12.03 8.58 7.14
C VAL A 162 11.68 9.46 8.34
N SER A 163 12.20 9.13 9.52
CA SER A 163 12.00 9.91 10.75
C SER A 163 13.34 10.13 11.46
N ASN A 164 13.44 11.21 12.24
CA ASN A 164 14.60 11.45 13.10
C ASN A 164 14.68 10.44 14.25
N ASP A 165 13.58 9.76 14.60
CA ASP A 165 13.57 8.79 15.71
C ASP A 165 14.34 7.51 15.38
N LEU A 166 14.38 7.16 14.08
CA LEU A 166 15.16 6.03 13.56
C LEU A 166 16.68 6.22 13.76
N LYS A 167 17.10 7.42 14.22
CA LYS A 167 18.45 7.65 14.71
C LYS A 167 18.78 6.76 15.91
N TYR A 168 17.84 6.56 16.83
CA TYR A 168 18.05 5.70 18.00
C TYR A 168 18.10 4.22 17.59
N ASP A 169 17.35 3.83 16.55
CA ASP A 169 17.49 2.51 15.93
C ASP A 169 18.88 2.32 15.31
N ALA A 170 19.39 3.31 14.58
CA ALA A 170 20.74 3.28 14.02
C ALA A 170 21.84 3.18 15.12
N GLU A 171 21.71 3.94 16.21
CA GLU A 171 22.61 3.85 17.38
C GLU A 171 22.57 2.47 18.02
N ARG A 172 21.37 1.94 18.25
CA ARG A 172 21.18 0.59 18.78
C ARG A 172 21.78 -0.46 17.85
N ASP A 173 21.56 -0.35 16.55
CA ASP A 173 22.04 -1.34 15.58
C ASP A 173 23.57 -1.35 15.49
N LEU A 174 24.24 -0.18 15.61
CA LEU A 174 25.70 -0.08 15.76
C LEU A 174 26.20 -0.68 17.09
N GLN A 175 25.48 -0.43 18.19
CA GLN A 175 25.80 -1.00 19.49
C GLN A 175 25.65 -2.54 19.49
N ASP A 176 24.57 -3.06 18.92
CA ASP A 176 24.24 -4.48 18.84
C ASP A 176 25.32 -5.28 18.08
N ILE A 177 26.01 -4.65 17.12
CA ILE A 177 27.09 -5.29 16.35
C ILE A 177 28.49 -5.07 16.95
N GLY A 178 28.58 -4.42 18.13
CA GLY A 178 29.85 -4.17 18.81
C GLY A 178 30.62 -2.94 18.32
N ALA A 179 29.94 -1.94 17.75
CA ALA A 179 30.54 -0.70 17.23
C ALA A 179 30.07 0.59 17.96
N PRO A 180 30.06 0.65 19.31
CA PRO A 180 29.54 1.80 20.07
C PRO A 180 30.37 3.08 19.89
N ASN A 181 31.60 2.96 19.39
CA ASN A 181 32.51 4.08 19.14
C ASN A 181 32.15 4.89 17.88
N ILE A 182 31.28 4.37 17.01
CA ILE A 182 30.80 5.10 15.83
C ILE A 182 29.61 5.97 16.24
N LEU A 183 29.86 7.26 16.45
CA LEU A 183 28.84 8.21 16.92
C LEU A 183 27.81 8.53 15.82
N VAL A 184 26.54 8.67 16.21
CA VAL A 184 25.46 9.07 15.32
C VAL A 184 25.03 10.51 15.62
N HIS A 185 25.26 11.41 14.68
CA HIS A 185 24.95 12.83 14.79
C HIS A 185 23.66 13.15 14.02
N ALA A 186 22.67 13.72 14.70
CA ALA A 186 21.41 14.11 14.04
C ALA A 186 21.54 15.49 13.38
N LEU A 187 21.34 15.57 12.06
CA LEU A 187 21.48 16.80 11.29
C LEU A 187 20.58 17.95 11.80
N ASN A 188 19.38 17.62 12.29
CA ASN A 188 18.44 18.61 12.83
C ASN A 188 18.95 19.30 14.11
N LYS A 189 19.87 18.68 14.86
CA LYS A 189 20.52 19.26 16.04
C LYS A 189 21.74 20.10 15.69
N ILE A 190 22.25 20.00 14.46
CA ILE A 190 23.37 20.79 13.96
C ILE A 190 22.83 22.07 13.33
N LYS A 191 23.37 23.23 13.73
CA LYS A 191 22.97 24.54 13.21
C LYS A 191 23.35 24.67 11.73
N TYR A 192 22.65 25.52 10.98
CA TYR A 192 23.01 25.78 9.59
C TYR A 192 24.40 26.41 9.51
N GLY A 193 25.22 25.91 8.58
CA GLY A 193 26.58 26.36 8.35
C GLY A 193 27.62 25.86 9.36
N ASP A 194 27.19 25.15 10.40
CA ASP A 194 28.07 24.38 11.27
C ASP A 194 28.35 23.02 10.58
N THR A 195 29.58 22.77 10.17
CA THR A 195 30.01 21.46 9.73
C THR A 195 30.57 20.74 10.95
N ALA A 196 29.80 19.82 11.52
CA ALA A 196 30.28 19.00 12.63
C ALA A 196 31.64 18.38 12.24
N THR A 197 32.69 18.70 13.00
CA THR A 197 34.06 18.20 12.78
C THR A 197 34.23 16.73 13.14
N SER A 198 33.15 16.07 13.56
CA SER A 198 33.17 14.72 14.11
C SER A 198 33.03 13.63 13.04
N GLU A 199 33.95 12.67 13.12
CA GLU A 199 33.82 11.36 12.48
C GLU A 199 32.54 10.65 12.96
N GLY A 200 32.02 9.72 12.14
CA GLY A 200 30.87 8.89 12.47
C GLY A 200 29.78 8.96 11.40
N VAL A 201 28.53 8.77 11.86
CA VAL A 201 27.33 8.76 11.01
C VAL A 201 26.61 10.10 11.15
N LEU A 202 26.43 10.82 10.05
CA LEU A 202 25.50 11.94 9.98
C LEU A 202 24.12 11.41 9.57
N PHE A 203 23.19 11.40 10.52
CA PHE A 203 21.83 10.92 10.36
C PHE A 203 20.89 12.06 9.98
N ALA A 204 20.09 11.88 8.92
CA ALA A 204 19.17 12.88 8.43
C ALA A 204 17.87 12.27 7.88
N THR A 205 16.79 13.04 7.90
CA THR A 205 15.56 12.64 7.20
C THR A 205 15.60 13.03 5.73
N TYR A 206 14.86 12.31 4.88
CA TYR A 206 14.66 12.74 3.49
C TYR A 206 14.06 14.15 3.38
N SER A 207 13.16 14.52 4.29
CA SER A 207 12.62 15.88 4.38
C SER A 207 13.66 16.93 4.76
N ALA A 208 14.70 16.55 5.51
CA ALA A 208 15.77 17.49 5.86
C ALA A 208 16.59 17.89 4.63
N LEU A 209 16.74 17.03 3.62
CA LEU A 209 17.49 17.33 2.38
C LEU A 209 16.97 18.57 1.65
N ILE A 210 15.67 18.82 1.70
CA ILE A 210 15.00 19.95 1.05
C ILE A 210 14.88 21.18 1.97
N GLY A 211 15.45 21.14 3.17
CA GLY A 211 15.35 22.22 4.15
C GLY A 211 16.24 23.43 3.81
N GLU A 212 15.70 24.63 3.99
CA GLU A 212 16.39 25.91 3.73
C GLU A 212 16.29 26.86 4.93
N SER A 213 17.36 27.61 5.19
CA SER A 213 17.40 28.64 6.25
C SER A 213 16.70 29.93 5.80
N GLN A 214 15.90 30.51 6.71
CA GLN A 214 15.23 31.81 6.52
C GLN A 214 16.15 33.02 6.77
N ALA A 215 17.25 32.83 7.52
CA ALA A 215 18.24 33.87 7.77
C ALA A 215 19.23 33.92 6.60
N GLY A 216 19.24 35.00 5.82
CA GLY A 216 20.04 35.12 4.59
C GLY A 216 21.55 34.98 4.82
N GLY A 217 22.20 34.04 4.11
CA GLY A 217 23.64 33.79 4.10
C GLY A 217 24.05 32.71 3.07
N GLN A 218 25.36 32.48 2.84
CA GLN A 218 25.90 31.56 1.82
C GLN A 218 25.56 30.06 2.06
N LEU A 219 25.28 29.64 3.31
CA LEU A 219 24.95 28.26 3.70
C LEU A 219 23.42 28.05 3.80
N ARG A 220 22.71 28.27 2.69
CA ARG A 220 21.24 28.35 2.68
C ARG A 220 20.51 27.01 2.77
N THR A 221 21.09 25.91 2.26
CA THR A 221 20.38 24.62 2.13
C THR A 221 21.05 23.52 2.92
N ARG A 222 20.25 22.59 3.47
CA ARG A 222 20.77 21.39 4.16
C ARG A 222 21.58 20.49 3.23
N LEU A 223 21.19 20.39 1.95
CA LEU A 223 21.97 19.66 0.96
C LEU A 223 23.39 20.23 0.81
N LYS A 224 23.53 21.57 0.74
CA LYS A 224 24.85 22.20 0.64
C LYS A 224 25.69 21.95 1.91
N GLN A 225 25.09 22.07 3.09
CA GLN A 225 25.74 21.74 4.36
C GLN A 225 26.24 20.28 4.41
N ILE A 226 25.44 19.33 3.94
CA ILE A 226 25.84 17.91 3.85
C ILE A 226 27.03 17.75 2.90
N LEU A 227 26.99 18.37 1.73
CA LEU A 227 28.10 18.32 0.76
C LEU A 227 29.37 18.94 1.33
N ASP A 228 29.27 20.04 2.07
CA ASP A 228 30.40 20.70 2.71
C ASP A 228 30.97 19.83 3.85
N TRP A 229 30.13 19.09 4.58
CA TRP A 229 30.57 18.11 5.57
C TRP A 229 31.28 16.90 4.92
N CYS A 230 30.78 16.43 3.78
CA CYS A 230 31.38 15.33 3.02
C CYS A 230 32.77 15.69 2.51
N GLY A 231 32.95 16.92 1.99
CA GLY A 231 34.16 17.32 1.25
C GLY A 231 34.12 16.90 -0.22
N SER A 232 35.10 17.35 -0.99
CA SER A 232 35.17 17.14 -2.46
C SER A 232 35.60 15.73 -2.88
N ASP A 233 36.29 15.01 -2.00
CA ASP A 233 36.90 13.69 -2.21
C ASP A 233 36.16 12.57 -1.49
N PHE A 234 34.91 12.82 -1.08
CA PHE A 234 34.13 11.88 -0.29
C PHE A 234 33.92 10.54 -1.01
N ASP A 235 34.50 9.48 -0.44
CA ASP A 235 34.32 8.08 -0.85
C ASP A 235 33.59 7.25 0.22
N GLY A 236 33.05 7.91 1.26
CA GLY A 236 32.32 7.27 2.34
C GLY A 236 30.99 6.64 1.92
N VAL A 237 30.30 6.05 2.90
CA VAL A 237 29.05 5.33 2.67
C VAL A 237 27.86 6.27 2.71
N ILE A 238 26.93 6.11 1.77
CA ILE A 238 25.61 6.75 1.77
C ILE A 238 24.54 5.67 1.83
N ILE A 239 23.82 5.64 2.95
CA ILE A 239 22.68 4.75 3.16
C ILE A 239 21.40 5.51 2.86
N PHE A 240 20.61 4.99 1.93
CA PHE A 240 19.22 5.37 1.73
C PHE A 240 18.31 4.28 2.31
N ASP A 241 17.96 4.44 3.58
CA ASP A 241 17.08 3.53 4.32
C ASP A 241 15.60 3.88 4.10
N GLU A 242 14.75 2.87 3.94
CA GLU A 242 13.35 3.00 3.52
C GLU A 242 13.19 3.88 2.27
N CYS A 243 14.12 3.70 1.33
CA CYS A 243 14.28 4.58 0.16
C CYS A 243 13.10 4.60 -0.81
N HIS A 244 12.12 3.70 -0.66
CA HIS A 244 10.86 3.74 -1.41
C HIS A 244 10.09 5.07 -1.24
N LYS A 245 10.40 5.89 -0.22
CA LYS A 245 9.87 7.26 -0.12
C LYS A 245 10.33 8.17 -1.26
N ALA A 246 11.52 7.93 -1.83
CA ALA A 246 12.07 8.69 -2.95
C ALA A 246 11.57 8.22 -4.34
N LYS A 247 10.61 7.29 -4.41
CA LYS A 247 10.09 6.70 -5.65
C LYS A 247 9.62 7.69 -6.72
N ASN A 248 9.20 8.88 -6.32
CA ASN A 248 8.78 9.96 -7.22
C ASN A 248 9.93 10.92 -7.53
N ALA A 249 11.07 10.39 -7.99
CA ALA A 249 12.32 11.14 -8.02
C ALA A 249 12.34 12.33 -8.99
N THR A 250 11.62 12.23 -10.10
CA THR A 250 11.49 13.30 -11.09
C THR A 250 10.45 14.36 -10.72
N SER A 251 9.42 13.99 -9.95
CA SER A 251 8.25 14.84 -9.67
C SER A 251 8.26 15.50 -8.28
N THR A 252 9.15 15.09 -7.37
CA THR A 252 9.23 15.65 -6.02
C THR A 252 10.56 16.36 -5.76
N LYS A 253 10.54 17.47 -5.01
CA LYS A 253 11.79 18.15 -4.55
C LYS A 253 12.72 17.19 -3.82
N MET A 254 12.14 16.28 -3.04
CA MET A 254 12.86 15.29 -2.23
C MET A 254 13.65 14.33 -3.10
N GLY A 255 13.03 13.69 -4.08
CA GLY A 255 13.75 12.73 -4.91
C GLY A 255 14.73 13.38 -5.90
N LYS A 256 14.49 14.63 -6.32
CA LYS A 256 15.51 15.44 -7.01
C LYS A 256 16.73 15.66 -6.13
N ALA A 257 16.55 16.03 -4.86
CA ALA A 257 17.66 16.21 -3.93
C ALA A 257 18.46 14.92 -3.69
N VAL A 258 17.80 13.75 -3.68
CA VAL A 258 18.47 12.44 -3.59
C VAL A 258 19.32 12.16 -4.83
N LEU A 259 18.81 12.42 -6.03
CA LEU A 259 19.59 12.28 -7.28
C LEU A 259 20.74 13.29 -7.33
N ASP A 260 20.50 14.55 -6.95
CA ASP A 260 21.52 15.61 -6.93
C ASP A 260 22.66 15.28 -5.97
N LEU A 261 22.36 14.70 -4.80
CA LEU A 261 23.38 14.27 -3.84
C LEU A 261 24.28 13.17 -4.45
N GLN A 262 23.69 12.16 -5.08
CA GLN A 262 24.44 11.07 -5.72
C GLN A 262 25.31 11.55 -6.87
N ASN A 263 24.82 12.51 -7.66
CA ASN A 263 25.57 13.09 -8.78
C ASN A 263 26.74 13.95 -8.30
N LYS A 264 26.58 14.66 -7.18
CA LYS A 264 27.65 15.50 -6.61
C LYS A 264 28.69 14.72 -5.80
N LEU A 265 28.39 13.48 -5.43
CA LEU A 265 29.30 12.57 -4.71
C LEU A 265 29.55 11.31 -5.55
N PRO A 266 30.23 11.42 -6.72
CA PRO A 266 30.35 10.34 -7.69
C PRO A 266 31.15 9.12 -7.19
N LEU A 267 32.03 9.30 -6.20
CA LEU A 267 32.84 8.20 -5.63
C LEU A 267 32.25 7.60 -4.36
N ALA A 268 31.10 8.08 -3.90
CA ALA A 268 30.45 7.56 -2.70
C ALA A 268 29.95 6.12 -2.88
N ARG A 269 29.95 5.38 -1.78
CA ARG A 269 29.48 4.00 -1.67
C ARG A 269 28.00 3.98 -1.33
N VAL A 270 27.14 3.78 -2.33
CA VAL A 270 25.70 3.90 -2.15
C VAL A 270 25.08 2.55 -1.80
N VAL A 271 24.25 2.55 -0.76
CA VAL A 271 23.40 1.40 -0.38
C VAL A 271 21.96 1.86 -0.37
N TYR A 272 21.13 1.18 -1.14
CA TYR A 272 19.68 1.33 -1.09
C TYR A 272 19.13 0.22 -0.19
N ALA A 273 18.48 0.57 0.91
CA ALA A 273 17.85 -0.41 1.79
C ALA A 273 16.33 -0.23 1.73
N SER A 274 15.62 -1.18 1.11
CA SER A 274 14.15 -1.14 1.00
C SER A 274 13.59 -2.49 0.58
N ALA A 275 12.73 -3.08 1.41
CA ALA A 275 12.03 -4.34 1.14
C ALA A 275 11.11 -4.26 -0.10
N THR A 276 10.65 -3.05 -0.45
CA THR A 276 9.67 -2.83 -1.54
C THR A 276 10.24 -1.97 -2.67
N GLY A 277 11.55 -1.69 -2.64
CA GLY A 277 12.19 -0.77 -3.59
C GLY A 277 12.17 -1.26 -5.03
N ALA A 278 12.26 -2.58 -5.23
CA ALA A 278 12.26 -3.26 -6.52
C ALA A 278 10.95 -4.03 -6.81
N SER A 279 9.84 -3.65 -6.17
CA SER A 279 8.54 -4.32 -6.41
C SER A 279 7.75 -3.74 -7.58
N GLU A 280 7.91 -2.45 -7.88
CA GLU A 280 7.34 -1.81 -9.06
C GLU A 280 8.46 -1.10 -9.83
N PRO A 281 8.61 -1.30 -11.15
CA PRO A 281 9.72 -0.73 -11.93
C PRO A 281 9.82 0.80 -11.80
N LYS A 282 8.68 1.51 -11.83
CA LYS A 282 8.59 2.96 -11.66
C LYS A 282 9.23 3.47 -10.35
N ASN A 283 9.28 2.63 -9.31
CA ASN A 283 9.82 3.02 -8.01
C ASN A 283 11.35 2.97 -7.96
N MET A 284 12.02 2.44 -8.98
CA MET A 284 13.47 2.26 -8.99
C MET A 284 14.24 3.50 -9.47
N ILE A 285 13.57 4.54 -9.96
CA ILE A 285 14.19 5.70 -10.62
C ILE A 285 15.33 6.39 -9.84
N TYR A 286 15.29 6.38 -8.51
CA TYR A 286 16.34 6.97 -7.68
C TYR A 286 17.58 6.07 -7.50
N MET A 287 17.48 4.80 -7.89
CA MET A 287 18.52 3.77 -7.78
C MET A 287 19.48 3.77 -8.97
N SER A 288 19.86 4.95 -9.45
CA SER A 288 20.68 5.11 -10.67
C SER A 288 22.05 4.46 -10.57
N ARG A 289 22.54 4.17 -9.36
CA ARG A 289 23.86 3.55 -9.13
C ARG A 289 23.85 2.03 -9.26
N LEU A 290 22.70 1.41 -9.49
CA LEU A 290 22.64 -0.02 -9.82
C LEU A 290 23.23 -0.31 -11.20
N GLY A 291 23.28 0.67 -12.11
CA GLY A 291 23.88 0.49 -13.43
C GLY A 291 23.03 -0.34 -14.40
N ILE A 292 21.71 -0.42 -14.17
CA ILE A 292 20.75 -1.09 -15.07
C ILE A 292 20.45 -0.22 -16.30
N TRP A 293 20.45 1.10 -16.11
CA TRP A 293 20.27 2.10 -17.16
C TRP A 293 21.37 3.17 -17.09
N GLY A 294 21.56 3.88 -18.20
CA GLY A 294 22.59 4.91 -18.38
C GLY A 294 23.63 4.52 -19.42
N GLU A 295 24.69 5.32 -19.50
CA GLU A 295 25.81 5.11 -20.42
C GLU A 295 26.43 3.73 -20.23
N GLY A 296 26.61 2.99 -21.34
CA GLY A 296 27.16 1.64 -21.31
C GLY A 296 26.18 0.50 -21.06
N THR A 297 24.91 0.81 -20.87
CA THR A 297 23.87 -0.20 -20.56
C THR A 297 22.90 -0.38 -21.74
N PRO A 298 22.12 -1.48 -21.77
CA PRO A 298 21.08 -1.68 -22.80
C PRO A 298 19.98 -0.61 -22.79
N PHE A 299 19.78 0.09 -21.66
CA PHE A 299 18.75 1.12 -21.50
C PHE A 299 19.41 2.49 -21.33
N ARG A 300 19.30 3.38 -22.32
CA ARG A 300 19.97 4.69 -22.26
C ARG A 300 19.41 5.58 -21.15
N ALA A 301 18.10 5.51 -20.95
CA ALA A 301 17.38 6.23 -19.90
C ALA A 301 16.48 5.31 -19.07
N PHE A 302 16.03 5.81 -17.92
CA PHE A 302 15.11 5.08 -17.04
C PHE A 302 13.75 4.83 -17.73
N GLU A 303 13.29 5.77 -18.56
CA GLU A 303 12.05 5.66 -19.32
C GLU A 303 12.09 4.48 -20.31
N ASP A 304 13.25 4.22 -20.92
CA ASP A 304 13.45 3.07 -21.83
C ASP A 304 13.30 1.74 -21.07
N PHE A 305 13.93 1.66 -19.89
CA PHE A 305 13.80 0.53 -18.98
C PHE A 305 12.34 0.34 -18.54
N LEU A 306 11.69 1.41 -18.07
CA LEU A 306 10.31 1.36 -17.59
C LEU A 306 9.35 0.85 -18.68
N HIS A 307 9.46 1.37 -19.89
CA HIS A 307 8.63 0.95 -21.02
C HIS A 307 8.83 -0.53 -21.37
N ALA A 308 10.08 -1.00 -21.35
CA ALA A 308 10.42 -2.39 -21.64
C ALA A 308 9.83 -3.36 -20.60
N ILE A 309 9.88 -3.00 -19.31
CA ILE A 309 9.34 -3.84 -18.23
C ILE A 309 7.81 -3.78 -18.16
N GLU A 310 7.21 -2.59 -18.26
CA GLU A 310 5.74 -2.45 -18.21
C GLU A 310 5.03 -3.22 -19.34
N LYS A 311 5.62 -3.27 -20.53
CA LYS A 311 5.08 -4.04 -21.67
C LYS A 311 5.08 -5.55 -21.41
N ARG A 312 6.02 -6.06 -20.62
CA ARG A 312 6.22 -7.50 -20.37
C ARG A 312 5.64 -7.95 -19.02
N GLY A 313 5.14 -7.02 -18.20
CA GLY A 313 4.45 -7.31 -16.96
C GLY A 313 5.37 -7.79 -15.82
N VAL A 314 4.75 -8.40 -14.81
CA VAL A 314 5.41 -8.77 -13.54
C VAL A 314 6.54 -9.79 -13.70
N GLY A 315 6.44 -10.72 -14.66
CA GLY A 315 7.50 -11.71 -14.90
C GLY A 315 8.81 -11.09 -15.37
N ALA A 316 8.77 -9.98 -16.11
CA ALA A 316 9.98 -9.28 -16.50
C ALA A 316 10.71 -8.64 -15.30
N MET A 317 9.96 -8.21 -14.28
CA MET A 317 10.55 -7.66 -13.05
C MET A 317 11.26 -8.75 -12.23
N GLU A 318 10.74 -9.97 -12.23
CA GLU A 318 11.39 -11.11 -11.59
C GLU A 318 12.70 -11.50 -12.30
N ILE A 319 12.72 -11.44 -13.64
CA ILE A 319 13.95 -11.65 -14.43
C ILE A 319 15.00 -10.59 -14.09
N VAL A 320 14.61 -9.32 -14.01
CA VAL A 320 15.52 -8.24 -13.58
C VAL A 320 16.06 -8.51 -12.17
N ALA A 321 15.21 -8.98 -11.25
CA ALA A 321 15.65 -9.31 -9.89
C ALA A 321 16.67 -10.47 -9.86
N MET A 322 16.47 -11.50 -10.70
CA MET A 322 17.44 -12.60 -10.85
C MET A 322 18.77 -12.11 -11.43
N ASP A 323 18.74 -11.31 -12.50
CA ASP A 323 19.93 -10.71 -13.13
C ASP A 323 20.72 -9.84 -12.14
N MET A 324 20.01 -9.03 -11.34
CA MET A 324 20.63 -8.22 -10.29
C MET A 324 21.27 -9.07 -9.18
N LYS A 325 20.70 -10.24 -8.83
CA LYS A 325 21.29 -11.18 -7.85
C LYS A 325 22.56 -11.82 -8.40
N VAL A 326 22.53 -12.32 -9.65
CA VAL A 326 23.68 -12.92 -10.33
C VAL A 326 24.81 -11.89 -10.51
N SER A 327 24.46 -10.65 -10.79
CA SER A 327 25.41 -9.54 -10.92
C SER A 327 25.97 -9.04 -9.58
N GLY A 328 25.52 -9.58 -8.43
CA GLY A 328 26.01 -9.21 -7.10
C GLY A 328 25.59 -7.82 -6.62
N MET A 329 24.61 -7.18 -7.28
CA MET A 329 24.14 -5.84 -6.91
C MET A 329 22.88 -5.86 -6.04
N TYR A 330 22.30 -7.03 -5.81
CA TYR A 330 21.03 -7.19 -5.12
C TYR A 330 20.96 -8.44 -4.26
N ILE A 331 20.38 -8.27 -3.07
CA ILE A 331 19.97 -9.39 -2.23
C ILE A 331 18.60 -9.11 -1.64
N ALA A 332 17.69 -10.09 -1.66
CA ALA A 332 16.38 -9.96 -1.06
C ALA A 332 15.91 -11.27 -0.46
N ARG A 333 15.76 -11.25 0.86
CA ARG A 333 15.31 -12.38 1.67
C ARG A 333 14.25 -11.92 2.64
N GLN A 334 13.46 -12.82 3.19
CA GLN A 334 12.39 -12.48 4.13
C GLN A 334 12.42 -13.43 5.32
N LEU A 335 11.94 -12.95 6.47
CA LEU A 335 11.71 -13.84 7.60
C LEU A 335 10.60 -14.82 7.24
N SER A 336 10.79 -16.10 7.55
CA SER A 336 9.77 -17.11 7.31
C SER A 336 8.54 -16.84 8.17
N PHE A 337 7.36 -16.97 7.56
CA PHE A 337 6.08 -16.99 8.28
C PHE A 337 5.79 -18.36 8.94
N SER A 338 6.76 -19.28 8.98
CA SER A 338 6.61 -20.56 9.69
C SER A 338 6.22 -20.32 11.16
N GLY A 339 5.15 -20.99 11.60
CA GLY A 339 4.57 -20.85 12.93
C GLY A 339 3.68 -19.62 13.14
N VAL A 340 3.57 -18.72 12.17
CA VAL A 340 2.58 -17.64 12.15
C VAL A 340 1.24 -18.22 11.70
N SER A 341 0.18 -17.96 12.46
CA SER A 341 -1.18 -18.36 12.07
C SER A 341 -2.00 -17.15 11.63
N PHE A 342 -2.81 -17.30 10.58
CA PHE A 342 -3.72 -16.26 10.10
C PHE A 342 -5.16 -16.71 10.25
N ARG A 343 -6.00 -15.84 10.83
CA ARG A 343 -7.45 -16.04 10.92
C ARG A 343 -8.17 -14.84 10.35
N ILE A 344 -9.20 -15.09 9.55
CA ILE A 344 -10.16 -14.08 9.15
C ILE A 344 -11.41 -14.26 10.00
N GLU A 345 -11.84 -13.18 10.65
CA GLU A 345 -13.10 -13.11 11.37
C GLU A 345 -14.07 -12.26 10.55
N GLU A 346 -15.09 -12.89 9.96
CA GLU A 346 -16.22 -12.19 9.35
C GLU A 346 -17.21 -11.78 10.45
N ILE A 347 -17.54 -10.49 10.50
CA ILE A 347 -18.33 -9.88 11.57
C ILE A 347 -19.65 -9.41 10.98
N GLY A 348 -20.75 -10.03 11.43
CA GLY A 348 -22.10 -9.57 11.14
C GLY A 348 -22.36 -8.21 11.78
N LEU A 349 -23.17 -7.38 11.13
CA LEU A 349 -23.63 -6.13 11.74
C LEU A 349 -24.76 -6.45 12.72
N ASP A 350 -24.71 -5.82 13.90
CA ASP A 350 -25.83 -5.81 14.83
C ASP A 350 -27.05 -5.15 14.18
N ASP A 351 -28.26 -5.66 14.45
CA ASP A 351 -29.47 -5.17 13.77
C ASP A 351 -29.74 -3.69 14.06
N ASP A 352 -29.48 -3.23 15.29
CA ASP A 352 -29.53 -1.82 15.65
C ASP A 352 -28.52 -0.99 14.83
N PHE A 353 -27.32 -1.53 14.59
CA PHE A 353 -26.31 -0.86 13.78
C PHE A 353 -26.72 -0.80 12.30
N LYS A 354 -27.37 -1.85 11.77
CA LYS A 354 -27.93 -1.84 10.40
C LYS A 354 -28.97 -0.73 10.23
N VAL A 355 -29.80 -0.48 11.24
CA VAL A 355 -30.78 0.61 11.21
C VAL A 355 -30.06 1.96 11.09
N VAL A 356 -29.06 2.22 11.92
CA VAL A 356 -28.26 3.46 11.87
C VAL A 356 -27.54 3.60 10.53
N TYR A 357 -26.94 2.52 10.02
CA TYR A 357 -26.26 2.50 8.73
C TYR A 357 -27.23 2.86 7.58
N ASN A 358 -28.42 2.26 7.57
CA ASN A 358 -29.43 2.51 6.55
C ASN A 358 -29.98 3.94 6.63
N LYS A 359 -30.16 4.51 7.83
CA LYS A 359 -30.49 5.94 7.99
C LYS A 359 -29.40 6.82 7.40
N ALA A 360 -28.13 6.50 7.63
CA ALA A 360 -27.01 7.24 7.08
C ALA A 360 -26.92 7.15 5.54
N ALA A 361 -27.11 5.95 4.97
CA ALA A 361 -27.19 5.74 3.51
C ALA A 361 -28.27 6.64 2.87
N LYS A 362 -29.47 6.69 3.46
CA LYS A 362 -30.57 7.54 3.00
C LYS A 362 -30.22 9.04 3.07
N LEU A 363 -29.59 9.47 4.17
CA LEU A 363 -29.14 10.87 4.31
C LEU A 363 -28.11 11.25 3.25
N TRP A 364 -27.15 10.36 2.92
CA TRP A 364 -26.16 10.62 1.87
C TRP A 364 -26.78 10.67 0.47
N ALA A 365 -27.75 9.80 0.18
CA ALA A 365 -28.51 9.84 -1.07
C ALA A 365 -29.27 11.18 -1.23
N GLU A 366 -29.93 11.61 -0.15
CA GLU A 366 -30.59 12.92 -0.10
C GLU A 366 -29.59 14.07 -0.28
N ALA A 367 -28.46 14.03 0.43
CA ALA A 367 -27.42 15.05 0.31
C ALA A 367 -26.89 15.15 -1.13
N LEU A 368 -26.71 14.03 -1.84
CA LEU A 368 -26.31 14.04 -3.25
C LEU A 368 -27.34 14.78 -4.12
N ALA A 369 -28.62 14.51 -3.91
CA ALA A 369 -29.71 15.18 -4.64
C ALA A 369 -29.73 16.69 -4.33
N VAL A 370 -29.63 17.07 -3.06
CA VAL A 370 -29.64 18.47 -2.60
C VAL A 370 -28.41 19.23 -3.11
N PHE A 371 -27.20 18.65 -3.05
CA PHE A 371 -25.99 19.26 -3.61
C PHE A 371 -26.08 19.44 -5.13
N THR A 372 -26.67 18.47 -5.83
CA THR A 372 -26.89 18.56 -7.28
C THR A 372 -27.85 19.70 -7.59
N GLN A 373 -28.99 19.76 -6.89
CA GLN A 373 -29.97 20.83 -7.04
C GLN A 373 -29.38 22.21 -6.73
N ALA A 374 -28.59 22.34 -5.66
CA ALA A 374 -27.92 23.59 -5.31
C ALA A 374 -26.93 24.03 -6.41
N ALA A 375 -26.13 23.09 -6.95
CA ALA A 375 -25.20 23.37 -8.04
C ALA A 375 -25.90 23.73 -9.36
N ASP A 376 -27.05 23.13 -9.64
CA ASP A 376 -27.91 23.45 -10.79
C ASP A 376 -28.51 24.86 -10.65
N LEU A 377 -29.06 25.18 -9.49
CA LEU A 377 -29.63 26.50 -9.18
C LEU A 377 -28.61 27.63 -9.29
N LEU A 378 -27.35 27.37 -8.91
CA LEU A 378 -26.24 28.31 -9.07
C LEU A 378 -25.64 28.33 -10.49
N GLY A 379 -26.10 27.48 -11.40
CA GLY A 379 -25.57 27.40 -12.77
C GLY A 379 -24.08 27.08 -12.84
N MET A 380 -23.54 26.28 -11.89
CA MET A 380 -22.10 26.01 -11.81
C MET A 380 -21.57 25.30 -13.07
N MET A 381 -20.68 25.99 -13.81
CA MET A 381 -20.06 25.45 -15.04
C MET A 381 -19.14 24.24 -14.80
N SER A 382 -18.45 24.21 -13.66
CA SER A 382 -17.58 23.08 -13.28
C SER A 382 -17.87 22.64 -11.85
N ARG A 383 -18.11 21.33 -11.68
CA ARG A 383 -18.43 20.69 -10.40
C ARG A 383 -17.34 19.73 -9.91
N LYS A 384 -16.19 19.69 -10.59
CA LYS A 384 -15.12 18.71 -10.32
C LYS A 384 -14.61 18.77 -8.88
N SER A 385 -14.34 19.99 -8.38
CA SER A 385 -13.88 20.19 -6.99
C SER A 385 -14.95 19.81 -5.96
N LEU A 386 -16.21 20.20 -6.22
CA LEU A 386 -17.36 19.86 -5.38
C LEU A 386 -17.51 18.35 -5.22
N TRP A 387 -17.56 17.62 -6.33
CA TRP A 387 -17.70 16.17 -6.31
C TRP A 387 -16.47 15.46 -5.76
N GLY A 388 -15.27 16.01 -5.94
CA GLY A 388 -14.06 15.52 -5.27
C GLY A 388 -14.18 15.58 -3.74
N GLN A 389 -14.69 16.69 -3.19
CA GLN A 389 -14.89 16.84 -1.74
C GLN A 389 -16.06 16.00 -1.22
N PHE A 390 -17.16 15.92 -1.98
CA PHE A 390 -18.33 15.10 -1.63
C PHE A 390 -17.96 13.62 -1.52
N TRP A 391 -17.38 13.03 -2.58
CA TRP A 391 -17.07 11.60 -2.59
C TRP A 391 -15.93 11.21 -1.65
N SER A 392 -14.96 12.10 -1.42
CA SER A 392 -13.93 11.84 -0.40
C SER A 392 -14.47 11.90 1.03
N SER A 393 -15.47 12.74 1.29
CA SER A 393 -16.16 12.79 2.59
C SER A 393 -17.10 11.59 2.77
N HIS A 394 -17.84 11.22 1.73
CA HIS A 394 -18.67 10.00 1.68
C HIS A 394 -17.85 8.76 2.04
N GLN A 395 -16.73 8.55 1.35
CA GLN A 395 -15.86 7.40 1.59
C GLN A 395 -15.33 7.38 3.03
N ARG A 396 -14.91 8.53 3.58
CA ARG A 396 -14.44 8.61 4.98
C ARG A 396 -15.55 8.32 5.98
N PHE A 397 -16.75 8.83 5.74
CA PHE A 397 -17.91 8.62 6.59
C PHE A 397 -18.22 7.13 6.74
N PHE A 398 -18.48 6.43 5.63
CA PHE A 398 -18.85 5.01 5.69
C PHE A 398 -17.71 4.12 6.17
N LYS A 399 -16.45 4.50 5.90
CA LYS A 399 -15.29 3.82 6.47
C LYS A 399 -15.31 3.85 8.00
N TYR A 400 -15.64 4.98 8.62
CA TYR A 400 -15.75 5.06 10.08
C TYR A 400 -16.88 4.17 10.62
N LEU A 401 -18.02 4.09 9.92
CA LEU A 401 -19.10 3.17 10.30
C LEU A 401 -18.64 1.71 10.23
N CYS A 402 -17.97 1.31 9.15
CA CYS A 402 -17.48 -0.06 9.00
C CYS A 402 -16.47 -0.44 10.10
N ILE A 403 -15.57 0.48 10.47
CA ILE A 403 -14.60 0.28 11.55
C ILE A 403 -15.32 0.17 12.90
N ALA A 404 -16.27 1.07 13.18
CA ALA A 404 -17.03 1.08 14.42
C ALA A 404 -17.86 -0.20 14.64
N ALA A 405 -18.47 -0.73 13.57
CA ALA A 405 -19.26 -1.97 13.62
C ALA A 405 -18.46 -3.16 14.19
N LYS A 406 -17.13 -3.14 14.06
CA LYS A 406 -16.24 -4.24 14.44
C LYS A 406 -15.67 -4.10 15.86
N VAL A 407 -15.83 -2.94 16.51
CA VAL A 407 -15.22 -2.62 17.82
C VAL A 407 -15.69 -3.58 18.91
N ARG A 408 -17.00 -3.84 18.99
CA ARG A 408 -17.59 -4.73 20.01
C ARG A 408 -16.96 -6.12 19.95
N ARG A 409 -17.01 -6.75 18.77
CA ARG A 409 -16.45 -8.08 18.54
C ARG A 409 -14.93 -8.12 18.74
N LEU A 410 -14.21 -7.07 18.34
CA LEU A 410 -12.78 -6.98 18.60
C LEU A 410 -12.46 -7.02 20.09
N VAL A 411 -13.17 -6.25 20.91
CA VAL A 411 -12.92 -6.19 22.36
C VAL A 411 -13.21 -7.55 23.01
N GLU A 412 -14.29 -8.23 22.61
CA GLU A 412 -14.60 -9.59 23.07
C GLU A 412 -13.48 -10.58 22.74
N LEU A 413 -13.02 -10.58 21.49
CA LEU A 413 -11.90 -11.42 21.06
C LEU A 413 -10.61 -11.08 21.82
N ALA A 414 -10.29 -9.80 21.95
CA ALA A 414 -9.08 -9.35 22.66
C ALA A 414 -9.09 -9.80 24.12
N LYS A 415 -10.22 -9.66 24.84
CA LYS A 415 -10.35 -10.12 26.22
C LYS A 415 -10.15 -11.62 26.34
N LYS A 416 -10.74 -12.42 25.44
CA LYS A 416 -10.53 -13.88 25.39
C LYS A 416 -9.06 -14.26 25.20
N GLU A 417 -8.34 -13.57 24.31
CA GLU A 417 -6.92 -13.85 24.08
C GLU A 417 -6.03 -13.40 25.25
N LEU A 418 -6.39 -12.30 25.93
CA LEU A 418 -5.72 -11.88 27.16
C LEU A 418 -5.91 -12.88 28.31
N GLU A 419 -7.12 -13.43 28.46
CA GLU A 419 -7.45 -14.49 29.42
C GLU A 419 -6.66 -15.78 29.13
N ALA A 420 -6.39 -16.06 27.86
CA ALA A 420 -5.51 -17.15 27.42
C ALA A 420 -4.00 -16.87 27.66
N GLY A 421 -3.65 -15.79 28.36
CA GLY A 421 -2.26 -15.44 28.70
C GLY A 421 -1.47 -14.81 27.55
N LYS A 422 -2.13 -14.42 26.45
CA LYS A 422 -1.48 -13.75 25.30
C LYS A 422 -1.45 -12.23 25.48
N CYS A 423 -0.76 -11.53 24.58
CA CYS A 423 -0.75 -10.07 24.47
C CYS A 423 -1.41 -9.62 23.18
N VAL A 424 -2.17 -8.54 23.22
CA VAL A 424 -2.94 -8.07 22.07
C VAL A 424 -2.31 -6.80 21.47
N VAL A 425 -2.18 -6.79 20.15
CA VAL A 425 -1.78 -5.61 19.36
C VAL A 425 -2.90 -5.30 18.39
N ILE A 426 -3.43 -4.09 18.41
CA ILE A 426 -4.53 -3.65 17.56
C ILE A 426 -4.01 -2.66 16.53
N GLY A 427 -4.27 -2.98 15.27
CA GLY A 427 -3.87 -2.18 14.13
C GLY A 427 -4.98 -1.29 13.58
N LEU A 428 -4.70 0.01 13.47
CA LEU A 428 -5.57 1.02 12.86
C LEU A 428 -4.81 1.84 11.81
N GLN A 429 -5.52 2.43 10.84
CA GLN A 429 -4.91 3.41 9.93
C GLN A 429 -5.24 4.84 10.37
N SER A 430 -6.46 5.06 10.83
CA SER A 430 -6.98 6.37 11.19
C SER A 430 -7.23 6.53 12.70
N THR A 431 -6.97 7.73 13.23
CA THR A 431 -7.13 8.05 14.67
C THR A 431 -8.34 8.94 14.95
N GLY A 432 -8.95 9.53 13.92
CA GLY A 432 -10.09 10.45 14.04
C GLY A 432 -9.82 11.78 14.78
N GLU A 433 -8.58 12.07 15.18
CA GLU A 433 -8.23 13.22 16.06
C GLU A 433 -8.62 14.58 15.47
N ALA A 434 -8.52 14.73 14.14
CA ALA A 434 -8.76 16.01 13.48
C ALA A 434 -10.14 16.59 13.84
N ARG A 435 -11.17 15.74 13.97
CA ARG A 435 -12.51 16.21 14.35
C ARG A 435 -12.61 16.55 15.84
N THR A 436 -12.01 15.73 16.70
CA THR A 436 -11.97 16.01 18.14
C THR A 436 -11.40 17.40 18.41
N ARG A 437 -10.36 17.81 17.68
CA ARG A 437 -9.80 19.17 17.78
C ARG A 437 -10.73 20.26 17.27
N GLU A 438 -11.38 20.06 16.11
CA GLU A 438 -12.34 21.04 15.60
C GLU A 438 -13.48 21.30 16.60
N VAL A 439 -14.07 20.24 17.19
CA VAL A 439 -15.14 20.39 18.20
C VAL A 439 -14.62 21.02 19.49
N LEU A 440 -13.38 20.70 19.89
CA LEU A 440 -12.74 21.33 21.04
C LEU A 440 -12.54 22.84 20.82
N ASP A 441 -12.13 23.24 19.61
CA ASP A 441 -11.97 24.66 19.23
C ASP A 441 -13.34 25.37 19.13
N GLU A 442 -14.39 24.68 18.67
CA GLU A 442 -15.76 25.20 18.62
C GLU A 442 -16.37 25.43 20.03
N ASN A 443 -15.94 24.66 21.04
CA ASN A 443 -16.48 24.69 22.40
C ASN A 443 -15.51 25.31 23.43
N ASP A 444 -14.68 26.27 23.04
CA ASP A 444 -13.74 27.01 23.92
C ASP A 444 -12.84 26.10 24.78
N GLY A 445 -12.42 24.96 24.25
CA GLY A 445 -11.54 24.01 24.96
C GLY A 445 -12.26 23.03 25.88
N HIS A 446 -13.59 22.97 25.86
CA HIS A 446 -14.39 22.05 26.65
C HIS A 446 -15.09 20.97 25.80
N LEU A 447 -15.01 19.72 26.26
CA LEU A 447 -15.71 18.57 25.67
C LEU A 447 -16.36 17.79 26.81
N ASP A 448 -17.67 17.60 26.74
CA ASP A 448 -18.53 16.94 27.72
C ASP A 448 -18.97 15.53 27.29
N LYS A 449 -18.75 15.17 26.01
CA LYS A 449 -19.06 13.87 25.43
C LYS A 449 -18.02 13.42 24.41
N PHE A 450 -18.02 12.13 24.10
CA PHE A 450 -17.27 11.60 22.97
C PHE A 450 -17.85 12.14 21.65
N VAL A 451 -16.96 12.34 20.67
CA VAL A 451 -17.31 12.93 19.38
C VAL A 451 -17.43 11.85 18.32
N SER A 452 -18.49 11.90 17.50
CA SER A 452 -18.59 11.05 16.31
C SER A 452 -17.73 11.64 15.19
N ALA A 453 -16.72 10.87 14.75
CA ALA A 453 -15.91 11.26 13.60
C ALA A 453 -16.72 11.28 12.30
N ALA A 454 -17.73 10.40 12.17
CA ALA A 454 -18.61 10.32 11.02
C ALA A 454 -19.51 11.57 10.92
N GLU A 455 -20.17 11.95 12.02
CA GLU A 455 -20.98 13.18 12.11
C GLU A 455 -20.16 14.40 11.64
N GLY A 456 -18.94 14.55 12.18
CA GLY A 456 -18.07 15.65 11.84
C GLY A 456 -17.66 15.72 10.37
N VAL A 457 -17.46 14.58 9.71
CA VAL A 457 -17.14 14.55 8.27
C VAL A 457 -18.31 15.08 7.45
N PHE A 458 -19.55 14.67 7.76
CA PHE A 458 -20.74 15.15 7.06
C PHE A 458 -21.00 16.63 7.35
N GLN A 459 -20.93 17.04 8.63
CA GLN A 459 -21.11 18.44 9.04
C GLN A 459 -20.09 19.36 8.35
N SER A 460 -18.80 19.00 8.36
CA SER A 460 -17.76 19.79 7.70
C SER A 460 -17.95 19.84 6.18
N LEU A 461 -18.48 18.79 5.54
CA LEU A 461 -18.82 18.82 4.12
C LEU A 461 -19.90 19.87 3.84
N VAL A 462 -20.99 19.83 4.59
CA VAL A 462 -22.11 20.76 4.40
C VAL A 462 -21.71 22.20 4.75
N GLN A 463 -21.01 22.42 5.86
CA GLN A 463 -20.62 23.78 6.25
C GLN A 463 -19.61 24.42 5.29
N LYS A 464 -18.57 23.69 4.88
CA LYS A 464 -17.43 24.26 4.13
C LYS A 464 -17.58 24.15 2.61
N HIS A 465 -18.37 23.19 2.13
CA HIS A 465 -18.41 22.84 0.70
C HIS A 465 -19.81 22.84 0.09
N PHE A 466 -20.88 23.10 0.86
CA PHE A 466 -22.20 23.26 0.27
C PHE A 466 -22.20 24.44 -0.72
N PRO A 467 -22.78 24.29 -1.93
CA PRO A 467 -22.80 25.36 -2.92
C PRO A 467 -23.60 26.57 -2.43
N LEU A 468 -22.91 27.66 -2.12
CA LEU A 468 -23.49 28.97 -1.77
C LEU A 468 -22.85 30.07 -2.63
N GLU A 469 -23.58 31.17 -2.85
CA GLU A 469 -22.98 32.37 -3.43
C GLU A 469 -21.90 32.91 -2.48
N LYS A 470 -20.65 32.97 -2.93
CA LYS A 470 -19.60 33.67 -2.17
C LYS A 470 -19.81 35.16 -2.31
N ASP A 471 -19.86 35.88 -1.19
CA ASP A 471 -19.69 37.33 -1.18
C ASP A 471 -18.44 37.68 -2.02
N ARG A 472 -18.64 38.41 -3.11
CA ARG A 472 -17.54 39.02 -3.84
C ARG A 472 -16.89 40.01 -2.87
N ARG A 473 -15.85 39.58 -2.15
CA ARG A 473 -14.95 40.50 -1.46
C ARG A 473 -14.54 41.55 -2.47
N GLU A 474 -15.02 42.78 -2.26
CA GLU A 474 -14.59 43.95 -3.00
C GLU A 474 -13.06 43.98 -2.96
N LYS A 475 -12.42 43.64 -4.07
CA LYS A 475 -11.03 44.03 -4.27
C LYS A 475 -11.04 45.55 -4.28
N GLY A 476 -10.46 46.14 -3.23
CA GLY A 476 -10.38 47.58 -3.06
C GLY A 476 -9.86 48.25 -4.33
N ALA A 477 -10.73 49.02 -4.95
CA ALA A 477 -10.38 50.16 -5.77
C ALA A 477 -11.30 51.28 -5.30
N GLY A 478 -10.71 52.30 -4.66
CA GLY A 478 -11.45 53.40 -4.09
C GLY A 478 -12.34 54.08 -5.10
N SER A 479 -13.64 54.09 -4.84
CA SER A 479 -14.51 55.15 -5.35
C SER A 479 -15.64 55.38 -4.36
N LYS A 480 -15.49 56.47 -3.59
CA LYS A 480 -16.54 57.02 -2.72
C LYS A 480 -17.77 57.36 -3.58
N ARG A 481 -18.73 56.44 -3.72
CA ARG A 481 -20.09 56.80 -4.15
C ARG A 481 -20.97 56.92 -2.91
N LYS A 482 -21.20 58.20 -2.55
CA LYS A 482 -22.10 58.67 -1.49
C LYS A 482 -23.44 57.92 -1.53
N ARG A 483 -23.79 57.27 -0.43
CA ARG A 483 -25.19 57.12 0.01
C ARG A 483 -25.78 58.53 0.05
N ARG A 484 -26.62 58.89 -0.91
CA ARG A 484 -27.53 60.04 -0.77
C ARG A 484 -28.90 59.50 -0.43
N SER A 485 -29.33 59.86 0.77
CA SER A 485 -30.63 59.60 1.35
C SER A 485 -31.74 60.06 0.40
N LEU A 486 -32.74 59.20 0.31
CA LEU A 486 -33.99 59.37 -0.43
C LEU A 486 -34.87 60.40 0.32
N LEU A 487 -34.62 61.72 0.18
CA LEU A 487 -35.52 62.72 0.80
C LEU A 487 -35.60 64.11 0.13
N VAL A 488 -35.21 64.29 -1.12
CA VAL A 488 -35.43 65.58 -1.81
C VAL A 488 -35.92 65.35 -3.22
N LEU A 489 -37.23 65.20 -3.40
CA LEU A 489 -37.90 65.36 -4.69
C LEU A 489 -39.40 65.69 -4.54
N LEU A 490 -39.71 66.63 -3.64
CA LEU A 490 -40.96 67.37 -3.68
C LEU A 490 -40.59 68.85 -3.89
N HIS A 491 -40.46 69.23 -5.17
CA HIS A 491 -40.77 70.56 -5.74
C HIS A 491 -40.02 70.74 -7.07
N MET A 492 -40.59 70.24 -8.17
CA MET A 492 -40.32 70.81 -9.50
C MET A 492 -41.62 70.76 -10.32
N LYS A 493 -42.17 71.95 -10.59
CA LYS A 493 -43.21 72.19 -11.60
C LYS A 493 -42.49 72.38 -12.94
N HIS A 494 -42.54 71.41 -13.86
CA HIS A 494 -42.47 71.64 -15.33
C HIS A 494 -42.72 70.32 -16.11
N PRO A 495 -43.40 70.33 -17.29
CA PRO A 495 -43.99 69.15 -17.92
C PRO A 495 -43.14 68.47 -19.04
N GLU A 496 -41.80 68.45 -18.95
CA GLU A 496 -40.96 67.82 -19.99
C GLU A 496 -39.96 66.76 -19.48
N ALA A 497 -40.14 66.24 -18.26
CA ALA A 497 -39.23 65.25 -17.67
C ALA A 497 -39.72 63.78 -17.75
N VAL A 498 -40.72 63.46 -18.58
CA VAL A 498 -41.39 62.14 -18.52
C VAL A 498 -40.61 61.03 -19.25
N HIS A 499 -39.76 61.35 -20.24
CA HIS A 499 -39.09 60.32 -21.04
C HIS A 499 -37.78 59.78 -20.43
N CYS A 500 -37.00 60.63 -19.73
CA CYS A 500 -35.77 60.19 -19.04
C CYS A 500 -36.05 59.38 -17.75
N ILE A 501 -37.20 59.58 -17.12
CA ILE A 501 -37.59 58.85 -15.89
C ILE A 501 -37.96 57.40 -16.22
N ALA A 502 -38.56 57.12 -17.40
CA ALA A 502 -39.00 55.77 -17.77
C ALA A 502 -37.85 54.77 -17.94
N HIS A 503 -36.71 55.17 -18.53
CA HIS A 503 -35.55 54.30 -18.72
C HIS A 503 -34.84 53.99 -17.40
N SER A 504 -34.65 55.01 -16.56
CA SER A 504 -34.05 54.86 -15.23
C SER A 504 -34.95 54.05 -14.27
N PHE A 505 -36.28 54.17 -14.40
CA PHE A 505 -37.22 53.36 -13.64
C PHE A 505 -37.22 51.89 -14.08
N LYS A 506 -37.07 51.61 -15.38
CA LYS A 506 -36.96 50.23 -15.89
C LYS A 506 -35.68 49.54 -15.42
N ASP A 507 -34.55 50.25 -15.43
CA ASP A 507 -33.27 49.75 -14.90
C ASP A 507 -33.32 49.58 -13.38
N PHE A 508 -33.98 50.51 -12.67
CA PHE A 508 -34.21 50.40 -11.22
C PHE A 508 -35.10 49.19 -10.88
N VAL A 509 -36.21 49.01 -11.58
CA VAL A 509 -37.11 47.86 -11.38
C VAL A 509 -36.42 46.55 -11.75
N TYR A 510 -35.63 46.51 -12.82
CA TYR A 510 -34.88 45.32 -13.21
C TYR A 510 -33.79 44.96 -12.18
N SER A 511 -33.05 45.95 -11.68
CA SER A 511 -32.08 45.79 -10.59
C SER A 511 -32.73 45.37 -9.27
N PHE A 512 -33.88 45.97 -8.93
CA PHE A 512 -34.66 45.64 -7.75
C PHE A 512 -35.22 44.22 -7.81
N LEU A 513 -35.79 43.82 -8.95
CA LEU A 513 -36.30 42.46 -9.19
C LEU A 513 -35.18 41.41 -9.21
N ASN A 514 -34.00 41.73 -9.77
CA ASN A 514 -32.84 40.84 -9.73
C ASN A 514 -32.30 40.67 -8.31
N ASN A 515 -32.20 41.76 -7.53
CA ASN A 515 -31.85 41.68 -6.11
C ASN A 515 -32.88 40.85 -5.32
N PHE A 516 -34.17 41.01 -5.59
CA PHE A 516 -35.22 40.21 -4.94
C PHE A 516 -35.12 38.71 -5.28
N LYS A 517 -34.89 38.39 -6.56
CA LYS A 517 -34.65 37.00 -7.01
C LYS A 517 -33.39 36.41 -6.40
N GLN A 518 -32.32 37.19 -6.30
CA GLN A 518 -31.05 36.77 -5.70
C GLN A 518 -31.18 36.53 -4.19
N ILE A 519 -31.88 37.41 -3.47
CA ILE A 519 -32.20 37.24 -2.04
C ILE A 519 -33.05 35.96 -1.84
N SER A 520 -34.07 35.75 -2.68
CA SER A 520 -34.91 34.54 -2.62
C SER A 520 -34.12 33.26 -2.90
N LEU A 521 -33.20 33.28 -3.86
CA LEU A 521 -32.33 32.15 -4.19
C LEU A 521 -31.34 31.83 -3.06
N CYS A 522 -30.67 32.84 -2.51
CA CYS A 522 -29.75 32.67 -1.37
C CYS A 522 -30.48 32.14 -0.14
N THR A 523 -31.68 32.63 0.15
CA THR A 523 -32.52 32.13 1.26
C THR A 523 -32.82 30.65 1.08
N ARG A 524 -33.27 30.25 -0.11
CA ARG A 524 -33.57 28.84 -0.42
C ARG A 524 -32.34 27.92 -0.32
N LEU A 525 -31.17 28.38 -0.76
CA LEU A 525 -29.93 27.59 -0.65
C LEU A 525 -29.49 27.43 0.80
N GLU A 526 -29.62 28.48 1.62
CA GLU A 526 -29.31 28.40 3.05
C GLU A 526 -30.31 27.52 3.80
N GLU A 527 -31.59 27.52 3.45
CA GLU A 527 -32.60 26.59 3.97
C GLU A 527 -32.24 25.13 3.66
N MET A 528 -31.87 24.83 2.40
CA MET A 528 -31.43 23.49 2.00
C MET A 528 -30.19 23.02 2.78
N LYS A 529 -29.23 23.92 2.98
CA LYS A 529 -28.03 23.66 3.78
C LYS A 529 -28.38 23.40 5.24
N GLN A 530 -29.25 24.22 5.83
CA GLN A 530 -29.64 24.11 7.23
C GLN A 530 -30.46 22.84 7.50
N ASP A 531 -31.31 22.41 6.56
CA ASP A 531 -32.04 21.15 6.65
C ASP A 531 -31.09 19.94 6.73
N LEU A 532 -30.05 19.90 5.88
CA LEU A 532 -29.02 18.85 5.95
C LEU A 532 -28.26 18.89 7.29
N LEU A 533 -27.97 20.08 7.82
CA LEU A 533 -27.31 20.23 9.13
C LEU A 533 -28.20 19.76 10.29
N ASN A 534 -29.50 20.02 10.22
CA ASN A 534 -30.45 19.56 11.24
C ASN A 534 -30.58 18.03 11.21
N LYS A 535 -30.66 17.44 10.01
CA LYS A 535 -30.74 15.97 9.83
C LYS A 535 -29.51 15.24 10.36
N ILE A 536 -28.30 15.76 10.10
CA ILE A 536 -27.08 15.16 10.65
C ILE A 536 -26.97 15.36 12.16
N SER A 537 -27.47 16.47 12.71
CA SER A 537 -27.51 16.69 14.17
C SER A 537 -28.42 15.67 14.87
N GLU A 538 -29.57 15.34 14.28
CA GLU A 538 -30.44 14.28 14.79
C GLU A 538 -29.81 12.89 14.65
N LEU A 539 -29.32 12.54 13.46
CA LEU A 539 -28.67 11.25 13.21
C LEU A 539 -27.39 11.09 14.05
N GLY A 540 -26.65 12.18 14.29
CA GLY A 540 -25.41 12.23 15.06
C GLY A 540 -25.53 11.70 16.48
N LYS A 541 -26.73 11.76 17.07
CA LYS A 541 -27.03 11.18 18.39
C LYS A 541 -26.93 9.65 18.40
N GLU A 542 -27.15 9.01 17.25
CA GLU A 542 -27.10 7.55 17.06
C GLU A 542 -25.80 7.10 16.38
N LEU A 543 -25.03 8.01 15.77
CA LEU A 543 -23.80 7.66 15.06
C LEU A 543 -22.70 7.16 16.01
N PRO A 544 -21.86 6.23 15.56
CA PRO A 544 -20.80 5.68 16.40
C PRO A 544 -19.78 6.76 16.80
N LEU A 545 -19.22 6.56 17.98
CA LEU A 545 -18.18 7.41 18.55
C LEU A 545 -16.85 7.23 17.82
N ASN A 546 -15.86 8.06 18.14
CA ASN A 546 -14.49 7.83 17.70
C ASN A 546 -14.00 6.45 18.18
N THR A 547 -13.71 5.57 17.23
CA THR A 547 -13.32 4.17 17.47
C THR A 547 -12.10 4.04 18.38
N LEU A 548 -11.08 4.88 18.22
CA LEU A 548 -9.85 4.77 19.02
C LEU A 548 -10.12 5.13 20.48
N ASP A 549 -10.90 6.19 20.71
CA ASP A 549 -11.32 6.58 22.06
C ASP A 549 -12.22 5.52 22.70
N GLU A 550 -13.18 4.97 21.95
CA GLU A 550 -14.07 3.90 22.42
C GLU A 550 -13.31 2.61 22.76
N LEU A 551 -12.32 2.21 21.93
CA LEU A 551 -11.47 1.06 22.21
C LEU A 551 -10.72 1.25 23.53
N ILE A 552 -10.08 2.41 23.72
CA ILE A 552 -9.34 2.72 24.95
C ILE A 552 -10.28 2.67 26.15
N ASP A 553 -11.47 3.27 26.07
CA ASP A 553 -12.49 3.25 27.12
C ASP A 553 -12.89 1.80 27.47
N LYS A 554 -13.23 0.98 26.46
CA LYS A 554 -13.65 -0.42 26.65
C LYS A 554 -12.56 -1.35 27.20
N PHE A 555 -11.29 -1.00 27.03
CA PHE A 555 -10.15 -1.70 27.65
C PHE A 555 -9.79 -1.20 29.06
N GLY A 556 -10.58 -0.26 29.62
CA GLY A 556 -10.38 0.25 30.98
C GLY A 556 -9.55 1.54 31.03
N GLY A 557 -9.48 2.27 29.93
CA GLY A 557 -8.86 3.59 29.85
C GLY A 557 -7.37 3.57 29.51
N PRO A 558 -6.75 4.75 29.44
CA PRO A 558 -5.38 4.91 28.98
C PRO A 558 -4.29 4.20 29.77
N GLU A 559 -4.53 3.96 31.06
CA GLU A 559 -3.58 3.26 31.93
C GLU A 559 -3.49 1.76 31.60
N LYS A 560 -4.46 1.20 30.86
CA LYS A 560 -4.47 -0.21 30.45
C LYS A 560 -4.01 -0.43 29.01
N VAL A 561 -3.97 0.63 28.21
CA VAL A 561 -3.66 0.55 26.77
C VAL A 561 -2.39 1.33 26.43
N SER A 562 -1.44 0.64 25.80
CA SER A 562 -0.26 1.25 25.19
C SER A 562 -0.63 1.88 23.85
N GLU A 563 -0.93 3.18 23.88
CA GLU A 563 -1.30 3.93 22.69
C GLU A 563 -0.07 4.46 21.95
N MET A 564 0.20 3.93 20.76
CA MET A 564 1.30 4.35 19.87
C MET A 564 0.74 4.92 18.57
N THR A 565 0.14 6.11 18.67
CA THR A 565 -0.50 6.80 17.55
C THR A 565 0.07 8.20 17.34
N GLY A 566 -0.17 8.78 16.15
CA GLY A 566 0.31 10.12 15.81
C GLY A 566 -0.49 11.28 16.42
N ARG A 567 -1.54 11.00 17.21
CA ARG A 567 -2.44 12.03 17.71
C ARG A 567 -1.88 12.75 18.94
N LYS A 568 -2.10 14.05 19.05
CA LYS A 568 -1.58 14.91 20.14
C LYS A 568 -2.48 14.95 21.37
N GLY A 569 -3.76 14.66 21.22
CA GLY A 569 -4.67 14.51 22.35
C GLY A 569 -5.76 13.49 22.08
N ARG A 570 -6.56 13.23 23.11
CA ARG A 570 -7.58 12.18 23.14
C ARG A 570 -8.73 12.56 24.04
N VAL A 571 -9.84 11.84 23.92
CA VAL A 571 -11.00 11.99 24.80
C VAL A 571 -11.01 10.83 25.78
N VAL A 572 -11.13 11.12 27.07
CA VAL A 572 -11.08 10.12 28.15
C VAL A 572 -12.30 10.26 29.04
N ARG A 573 -12.91 9.13 29.40
CA ARG A 573 -13.94 9.05 30.43
C ARG A 573 -13.29 8.93 31.80
N ARG A 574 -13.69 9.78 32.73
CA ARG A 574 -13.23 9.76 34.12
C ARG A 574 -14.06 8.78 34.96
N PRO A 575 -13.56 8.39 36.16
CA PRO A 575 -14.30 7.52 37.07
C PRO A 575 -15.65 8.08 37.52
N ASP A 576 -15.83 9.41 37.51
CA ASP A 576 -17.09 10.10 37.81
C ASP A 576 -18.10 10.07 36.64
N GLY A 577 -17.76 9.41 35.52
CA GLY A 577 -18.58 9.32 34.33
C GLY A 577 -18.47 10.52 33.38
N SER A 578 -17.80 11.61 33.80
CA SER A 578 -17.57 12.77 32.96
C SER A 578 -16.55 12.47 31.85
N VAL A 579 -16.69 13.14 30.71
CA VAL A 579 -15.76 13.02 29.60
C VAL A 579 -14.90 14.29 29.53
N ARG A 580 -13.61 14.15 29.23
CA ARG A 580 -12.69 15.28 29.08
C ARG A 580 -11.66 15.03 27.99
N TYR A 581 -11.24 16.11 27.33
CA TYR A 581 -10.06 16.11 26.47
C TYR A 581 -8.76 16.16 27.28
N GLU A 582 -7.84 15.26 26.96
CA GLU A 582 -6.50 15.21 27.53
C GLU A 582 -5.43 15.38 26.44
N SER A 583 -4.45 16.25 26.70
CA SER A 583 -3.24 16.30 25.89
C SER A 583 -2.41 15.04 26.16
N ARG A 584 -2.00 14.34 25.10
CA ARG A 584 -0.99 13.29 25.17
C ARG A 584 0.41 13.89 25.24
N ALA A 585 0.63 15.05 24.64
CA ALA A 585 1.90 15.77 24.71
C ALA A 585 2.11 16.32 26.13
N GLU A 586 2.90 15.63 26.94
CA GLU A 586 3.45 16.16 28.19
C GLU A 586 4.35 17.37 27.88
N GLN A 587 4.37 18.38 28.76
CA GLN A 587 5.19 19.58 28.57
C GLN A 587 6.67 19.22 28.34
N GLY A 588 7.17 19.50 27.14
CA GLY A 588 8.58 19.27 26.77
C GLY A 588 8.89 17.96 26.02
N HIS A 589 7.92 17.05 25.84
CA HIS A 589 8.15 15.79 25.12
C HIS A 589 7.45 15.74 23.75
N THR A 590 8.13 15.17 22.75
CA THR A 590 7.53 14.89 21.43
C THR A 590 6.58 13.69 21.51
N ILE A 591 5.62 13.59 20.59
CA ILE A 591 4.73 12.42 20.48
C ILE A 591 5.51 11.13 20.30
N ASP A 592 6.64 11.19 19.60
CA ASP A 592 7.51 10.04 19.39
C ASP A 592 8.13 9.55 20.69
N HIS A 593 8.54 10.47 21.58
CA HIS A 593 9.05 10.12 22.91
C HIS A 593 7.96 9.43 23.76
N ILE A 594 6.71 9.89 23.66
CA ILE A 594 5.57 9.25 24.33
C ILE A 594 5.32 7.85 23.76
N ASN A 595 5.36 7.69 22.44
CA ASN A 595 5.18 6.38 21.81
C ASN A 595 6.29 5.39 22.21
N ILE A 596 7.52 5.86 22.41
CA ILE A 596 8.62 5.03 22.95
C ILE A 596 8.32 4.61 24.40
N LYS A 597 7.89 5.52 25.28
CA LYS A 597 7.48 5.18 26.65
C LYS A 597 6.33 4.17 26.67
N GLU A 598 5.32 4.34 25.82
CA GLU A 598 4.17 3.41 25.73
C GLU A 598 4.57 2.05 25.17
N LYS A 599 5.54 2.00 24.22
CA LYS A 599 6.18 0.76 23.79
C LYS A 599 6.88 0.07 24.95
N ASP A 600 7.67 0.79 25.74
CA ASP A 600 8.40 0.19 26.87
C ASP A 600 7.44 -0.39 27.91
N ARG A 601 6.35 0.32 28.24
CA ARG A 601 5.27 -0.20 29.11
C ARG A 601 4.67 -1.50 28.59
N PHE A 602 4.44 -1.60 27.28
CA PHE A 602 3.97 -2.84 26.67
C PHE A 602 5.01 -3.95 26.78
N MET A 603 6.27 -3.66 26.45
CA MET A 603 7.37 -4.63 26.43
C MET A 603 7.82 -5.08 27.83
N ASN A 604 7.46 -4.34 28.88
CA ASN A 604 7.74 -4.66 30.28
C ASN A 604 6.58 -5.35 31.04
N GLU A 605 5.48 -5.67 30.33
CA GLU A 605 4.23 -6.22 30.89
C GLU A 605 3.42 -5.25 31.77
N ASP A 606 3.72 -3.95 31.77
CA ASP A 606 2.91 -2.97 32.49
C ASP A 606 1.52 -2.82 31.85
N LYS A 607 1.46 -2.98 30.52
CA LYS A 607 0.24 -2.98 29.71
C LYS A 607 0.27 -4.16 28.74
N LEU A 608 -0.87 -4.84 28.58
CA LEU A 608 -0.99 -6.05 27.74
C LEU A 608 -1.71 -5.81 26.40
N VAL A 609 -2.26 -4.60 26.22
CA VAL A 609 -2.92 -4.18 24.98
C VAL A 609 -2.15 -3.01 24.39
N ALA A 610 -1.73 -3.13 23.14
CA ALA A 610 -1.13 -2.04 22.37
C ALA A 610 -2.05 -1.66 21.21
N ILE A 611 -2.17 -0.36 20.93
CA ILE A 611 -2.84 0.15 19.72
C ILE A 611 -1.82 0.93 18.89
N ILE A 612 -1.66 0.53 17.63
CA ILE A 612 -0.73 1.16 16.68
C ILE A 612 -1.48 1.79 15.50
N SER A 613 -0.97 2.92 15.03
CA SER A 613 -1.43 3.55 13.77
C SER A 613 -0.31 3.67 12.75
N GLU A 614 -0.64 3.71 11.45
CA GLU A 614 0.35 3.90 10.36
C GLU A 614 1.30 5.06 10.67
N ALA A 615 0.74 6.22 11.06
CA ALA A 615 1.47 7.48 11.25
C ALA A 615 2.50 7.48 12.41
N ALA A 616 2.43 6.53 13.34
CA ALA A 616 3.33 6.44 14.50
C ALA A 616 4.04 5.09 14.61
N SER A 617 3.87 4.20 13.63
CA SER A 617 4.42 2.85 13.66
C SER A 617 5.87 2.75 13.15
N SER A 618 6.40 3.79 12.51
CA SER A 618 7.78 3.80 12.01
C SER A 618 8.77 3.63 13.18
N GLY A 619 9.71 2.70 13.06
CA GLY A 619 10.68 2.37 14.13
C GLY A 619 10.16 1.50 15.28
N ILE A 620 8.86 1.43 15.54
CA ILE A 620 8.32 0.66 16.67
C ILE A 620 8.36 -0.85 16.39
N SER A 621 8.75 -1.61 17.41
CA SER A 621 8.90 -3.06 17.41
C SER A 621 8.23 -3.61 18.68
N LEU A 622 7.27 -4.53 18.48
CA LEU A 622 6.38 -5.12 19.49
C LEU A 622 6.45 -6.66 19.50
N GLN A 623 7.42 -7.28 18.80
CA GLN A 623 7.56 -8.74 18.83
C GLN A 623 7.82 -9.26 20.26
N ALA A 624 7.59 -10.55 20.50
CA ALA A 624 7.99 -11.22 21.73
C ALA A 624 9.50 -11.47 21.75
N ASP A 625 10.31 -10.42 21.79
CA ASP A 625 11.78 -10.49 21.72
C ASP A 625 12.36 -11.19 22.95
N ARG A 626 13.33 -12.10 22.75
CA ARG A 626 14.03 -12.83 23.84
C ARG A 626 14.72 -11.90 24.85
N ARG A 627 15.02 -10.65 24.46
CA ARG A 627 15.70 -9.66 25.30
C ARG A 627 14.78 -8.88 26.22
N VAL A 628 13.46 -8.96 26.02
CA VAL A 628 12.49 -8.19 26.82
C VAL A 628 11.77 -9.07 27.84
N LYS A 629 11.18 -8.42 28.85
CA LYS A 629 10.42 -9.10 29.90
C LYS A 629 9.11 -9.70 29.38
N ASN A 630 8.35 -8.95 28.58
CA ASN A 630 7.10 -9.43 28.00
C ASN A 630 7.36 -10.36 26.81
N GLN A 631 7.39 -11.67 27.06
CA GLN A 631 7.60 -12.70 26.03
C GLN A 631 6.32 -13.44 25.62
N ARG A 632 5.14 -12.97 26.05
CA ARG A 632 3.84 -13.59 25.73
C ARG A 632 3.58 -13.62 24.22
N ARG A 633 2.88 -14.65 23.73
CA ARG A 633 2.51 -14.73 22.31
C ARG A 633 1.70 -13.50 21.90
N ARG A 634 2.05 -12.89 20.76
CA ARG A 634 1.37 -11.71 20.23
C ARG A 634 0.17 -12.12 19.39
N VAL A 635 -0.99 -11.54 19.68
CA VAL A 635 -2.17 -11.61 18.83
C VAL A 635 -2.37 -10.24 18.20
N HIS A 636 -2.10 -10.12 16.91
CA HIS A 636 -2.23 -8.89 16.17
C HIS A 636 -3.57 -8.85 15.43
N MET A 637 -4.48 -8.04 15.95
CA MET A 637 -5.83 -7.84 15.42
C MET A 637 -5.85 -6.61 14.51
N THR A 638 -6.13 -6.80 13.23
CA THR A 638 -6.23 -5.70 12.26
C THR A 638 -7.68 -5.28 12.13
N LEU A 639 -8.05 -4.16 12.75
CA LEU A 639 -9.41 -3.62 12.72
C LEU A 639 -9.69 -2.86 11.42
N GLU A 640 -8.67 -2.15 10.91
CA GLU A 640 -8.76 -1.37 9.67
C GLU A 640 -7.74 -1.91 8.67
N LEU A 641 -8.22 -2.65 7.66
CA LEU A 641 -7.36 -3.20 6.62
C LEU A 641 -6.75 -2.07 5.77
N PRO A 642 -5.41 -2.05 5.56
CA PRO A 642 -4.79 -1.11 4.66
C PRO A 642 -5.23 -1.33 3.22
N TRP A 643 -5.27 -0.26 2.43
CA TRP A 643 -5.61 -0.30 1.00
C TRP A 643 -4.56 -1.02 0.13
N SER A 644 -3.36 -1.21 0.68
CA SER A 644 -2.22 -1.83 -0.01
C SER A 644 -1.69 -2.95 0.86
N ALA A 645 -1.48 -4.11 0.25
CA ALA A 645 -0.96 -5.25 0.96
C ALA A 645 0.46 -5.03 1.52
N ASP A 646 1.28 -4.24 0.83
CA ASP A 646 2.62 -3.89 1.33
C ASP A 646 2.55 -3.10 2.65
N ARG A 647 1.54 -2.22 2.80
CA ARG A 647 1.29 -1.53 4.08
C ARG A 647 0.86 -2.51 5.18
N ALA A 648 0.07 -3.52 4.84
CA ALA A 648 -0.32 -4.57 5.78
C ALA A 648 0.90 -5.37 6.25
N ILE A 649 1.79 -5.77 5.33
CA ILE A 649 3.05 -6.45 5.67
C ILE A 649 3.95 -5.60 6.56
N GLN A 650 4.08 -4.30 6.26
CA GLN A 650 4.84 -3.36 7.10
C GLN A 650 4.29 -3.27 8.53
N GLN A 651 2.98 -3.41 8.68
CA GLN A 651 2.31 -3.45 9.97
C GLN A 651 2.52 -4.80 10.69
N PHE A 652 2.50 -5.93 9.97
CA PHE A 652 2.83 -7.25 10.53
C PHE A 652 4.29 -7.33 11.00
N GLY A 653 5.20 -6.69 10.26
CA GLY A 653 6.60 -6.54 10.66
C GLY A 653 6.82 -5.76 11.96
N ARG A 654 5.77 -5.22 12.60
CA ARG A 654 5.82 -4.66 13.96
C ARG A 654 5.79 -5.74 15.03
N THR A 655 5.13 -6.86 14.77
CA THR A 655 4.97 -7.98 15.71
C THR A 655 5.72 -9.24 15.30
N HIS A 656 6.14 -9.35 14.03
CA HIS A 656 6.93 -10.45 13.50
C HIS A 656 8.32 -9.97 13.10
N ARG A 657 9.34 -10.32 13.90
CA ARG A 657 10.75 -10.02 13.62
C ARG A 657 11.63 -11.13 14.17
N SER A 658 12.91 -11.12 13.81
CA SER A 658 13.88 -12.05 14.36
C SER A 658 14.06 -11.90 15.87
N ASN A 659 14.67 -12.91 16.48
CA ASN A 659 14.90 -13.08 17.90
C ASN A 659 13.60 -13.16 18.73
N GLN A 660 12.49 -13.58 18.12
CA GLN A 660 11.22 -13.78 18.81
C GLN A 660 11.17 -15.15 19.51
N VAL A 661 10.52 -15.22 20.67
CA VAL A 661 10.27 -16.48 21.40
C VAL A 661 9.16 -17.28 20.73
N THR A 662 8.11 -16.59 20.28
CA THR A 662 6.95 -17.18 19.63
C THR A 662 6.54 -16.35 18.43
N ALA A 663 6.13 -17.01 17.34
CA ALA A 663 5.51 -16.35 16.20
C ALA A 663 4.11 -15.79 16.56
N PRO A 664 3.74 -14.62 16.00
CA PRO A 664 2.44 -14.01 16.27
C PRO A 664 1.27 -14.78 15.63
N GLU A 665 0.07 -14.52 16.14
CA GLU A 665 -1.20 -14.86 15.49
C GLU A 665 -1.80 -13.58 14.89
N TYR A 666 -2.23 -13.61 13.64
CA TYR A 666 -2.89 -12.49 12.98
C TYR A 666 -4.38 -12.76 12.85
N ILE A 667 -5.19 -11.76 13.24
CA ILE A 667 -6.65 -11.80 13.06
C ILE A 667 -7.08 -10.61 12.23
N PHE A 668 -7.73 -10.87 11.09
CA PHE A 668 -8.32 -9.84 10.24
C PHE A 668 -9.81 -9.72 10.52
N LEU A 669 -10.27 -8.53 10.86
CA LEU A 669 -11.67 -8.27 11.13
C LEU A 669 -12.31 -7.62 9.89
N ILE A 670 -13.24 -8.34 9.26
CA ILE A 670 -13.95 -7.91 8.05
C ILE A 670 -15.43 -7.92 8.34
N SER A 671 -16.15 -6.85 8.03
CA SER A 671 -17.61 -6.85 8.16
C SER A 671 -18.27 -7.61 7.00
N GLU A 672 -19.52 -8.03 7.21
CA GLU A 672 -20.36 -8.59 6.14
C GLU A 672 -20.69 -7.60 5.01
N LEU A 673 -20.27 -6.33 5.11
CA LEU A 673 -20.50 -5.31 4.10
C LEU A 673 -19.64 -5.57 2.87
N ALA A 674 -20.28 -5.72 1.72
CA ALA A 674 -19.60 -5.98 0.46
C ALA A 674 -18.48 -4.96 0.12
N GLY A 675 -18.68 -3.68 0.45
CA GLY A 675 -17.67 -2.64 0.21
C GLY A 675 -16.34 -2.87 0.96
N GLU A 676 -16.34 -3.61 2.09
CA GLU A 676 -15.11 -3.97 2.80
C GLU A 676 -14.41 -5.22 2.24
N ARG A 677 -15.15 -6.14 1.61
CA ARG A 677 -14.61 -7.44 1.15
C ARG A 677 -13.49 -7.33 0.12
N ARG A 678 -13.41 -6.21 -0.60
CA ARG A 678 -12.29 -5.90 -1.52
C ARG A 678 -10.95 -5.76 -0.81
N PHE A 679 -10.90 -5.13 0.36
CA PHE A 679 -9.63 -4.90 1.06
C PHE A 679 -9.05 -6.19 1.60
N ALA A 680 -9.94 -7.09 2.02
CA ALA A 680 -9.59 -8.43 2.44
C ALA A 680 -8.85 -9.20 1.35
N SER A 681 -9.33 -9.13 0.11
CA SER A 681 -8.79 -9.91 -1.00
C SER A 681 -7.39 -9.49 -1.41
N ILE A 682 -7.13 -8.18 -1.43
CA ILE A 682 -5.81 -7.61 -1.74
C ILE A 682 -4.78 -8.07 -0.71
N VAL A 683 -5.13 -8.02 0.58
CA VAL A 683 -4.23 -8.43 1.67
C VAL A 683 -4.03 -9.94 1.68
N ALA A 684 -5.11 -10.71 1.53
CA ALA A 684 -5.07 -12.17 1.52
C ALA A 684 -4.21 -12.74 0.38
N LYS A 685 -4.38 -12.25 -0.86
CA LYS A 685 -3.54 -12.66 -2.00
C LYS A 685 -2.06 -12.43 -1.74
N ARG A 686 -1.73 -11.34 -1.07
CA ARG A 686 -0.34 -11.04 -0.74
C ARG A 686 0.20 -11.97 0.33
N LEU A 687 -0.58 -12.28 1.36
CA LEU A 687 -0.22 -13.28 2.38
C LEU A 687 -0.02 -14.67 1.80
N GLU A 688 -0.87 -15.06 0.84
CA GLU A 688 -0.70 -16.28 0.06
C GLU A 688 0.60 -16.27 -0.73
N SER A 689 0.87 -15.17 -1.45
CA SER A 689 2.14 -14.98 -2.18
C SER A 689 3.37 -14.92 -1.29
N LEU A 690 3.21 -14.74 0.03
CA LEU A 690 4.27 -14.75 1.04
C LEU A 690 4.49 -16.15 1.66
N GLY A 691 3.78 -17.18 1.19
CA GLY A 691 3.84 -18.53 1.77
C GLY A 691 3.30 -18.60 3.20
N ALA A 692 2.52 -17.58 3.61
CA ALA A 692 2.02 -17.44 4.98
C ALA A 692 0.73 -18.24 5.21
N LEU A 693 0.10 -18.74 4.14
CA LEU A 693 -1.15 -19.52 4.13
C LEU A 693 -0.89 -20.95 3.58
N THR A 694 0.18 -21.62 4.01
CA THR A 694 0.57 -22.96 3.51
C THR A 694 -0.19 -24.12 4.20
N HIS A 695 -0.11 -25.30 3.56
CA HIS A 695 -0.93 -26.52 3.65
C HIS A 695 -1.48 -27.00 5.02
N GLY A 696 -0.92 -26.59 6.16
CA GLY A 696 -1.42 -26.97 7.50
C GLY A 696 -2.67 -26.20 7.95
N ASP A 697 -2.78 -24.92 7.59
CA ASP A 697 -3.87 -24.02 8.03
C ASP A 697 -5.11 -24.09 7.14
N ARG A 698 -5.02 -24.73 5.97
CA ARG A 698 -6.18 -25.02 5.11
C ARG A 698 -7.21 -25.91 5.81
N ARG A 699 -6.79 -26.77 6.74
CA ARG A 699 -7.69 -27.62 7.54
C ARG A 699 -8.44 -26.86 8.64
N ALA A 700 -7.90 -25.73 9.12
CA ALA A 700 -8.60 -24.85 10.06
C ALA A 700 -9.44 -23.77 9.35
N THR A 701 -9.23 -23.60 8.05
CA THR A 701 -10.03 -22.76 7.16
C THR A 701 -10.89 -23.63 6.24
N GLU A 702 -11.98 -24.18 6.79
CA GLU A 702 -13.16 -24.55 5.96
C GLU A 702 -13.70 -23.32 5.17
N SER A 703 -13.16 -22.12 5.40
CA SER A 703 -13.50 -20.87 4.75
C SER A 703 -12.65 -20.59 3.51
N ARG A 704 -13.27 -20.81 2.34
CA ARG A 704 -13.23 -19.95 1.14
C ARG A 704 -11.84 -19.45 0.71
N ASP A 705 -11.30 -20.13 -0.30
CA ASP A 705 -10.25 -19.65 -1.20
C ASP A 705 -10.33 -18.13 -1.43
N LEU A 706 -9.40 -17.39 -0.81
CA LEU A 706 -9.41 -15.92 -0.74
C LEU A 706 -9.05 -15.28 -2.10
N SER A 707 -8.52 -16.07 -3.03
CA SER A 707 -8.24 -15.68 -4.41
C SER A 707 -9.52 -15.31 -5.18
N LYS A 708 -10.69 -15.83 -4.77
CA LYS A 708 -12.03 -15.57 -5.36
C LYS A 708 -12.44 -14.10 -5.36
N TYR A 709 -11.81 -13.27 -4.53
CA TYR A 709 -12.21 -11.86 -4.35
C TYR A 709 -11.30 -10.85 -5.09
N ASN A 710 -10.43 -11.30 -6.01
CA ASN A 710 -9.58 -10.40 -6.80
C ASN A 710 -10.34 -9.78 -7.99
N PHE A 711 -11.01 -8.66 -7.76
CA PHE A 711 -11.80 -8.00 -8.80
C PHE A 711 -10.98 -7.09 -9.72
N GLU A 712 -9.77 -6.66 -9.34
CA GLU A 712 -8.96 -5.69 -10.11
C GLU A 712 -8.23 -6.32 -11.29
N ASN A 713 -9.00 -6.91 -12.21
CA ASN A 713 -8.51 -7.55 -13.42
C ASN A 713 -9.46 -7.30 -14.60
N LYS A 714 -9.11 -7.86 -15.77
CA LYS A 714 -9.93 -7.76 -16.99
C LYS A 714 -11.37 -8.29 -16.80
N TYR A 715 -11.56 -9.27 -15.91
CA TYR A 715 -12.85 -9.88 -15.64
C TYR A 715 -13.75 -8.99 -14.79
N GLY A 716 -13.21 -8.34 -13.76
CA GLY A 716 -13.98 -7.41 -12.92
C GLY A 716 -14.50 -6.21 -13.69
N THR A 717 -13.69 -5.65 -14.60
CA THR A 717 -14.12 -4.53 -15.46
C THR A 717 -15.25 -4.96 -16.40
N LYS A 718 -15.14 -6.16 -16.99
CA LYS A 718 -16.19 -6.74 -17.85
C LYS A 718 -17.46 -7.07 -17.05
N ALA A 719 -17.33 -7.61 -15.84
CA ALA A 719 -18.47 -7.91 -14.98
C ALA A 719 -19.22 -6.64 -14.59
N LEU A 720 -18.49 -5.58 -14.20
CA LEU A 720 -19.07 -4.28 -13.86
C LEU A 720 -19.81 -3.65 -15.05
N ASP A 721 -19.23 -3.71 -16.25
CA ASP A 721 -19.87 -3.23 -17.48
C ASP A 721 -21.17 -4.00 -17.78
N LYS A 722 -21.15 -5.33 -17.65
CA LYS A 722 -22.33 -6.18 -17.85
C LYS A 722 -23.46 -5.86 -16.87
N ILE A 723 -23.19 -5.84 -15.56
CA ILE A 723 -24.24 -5.57 -14.58
C ILE A 723 -24.83 -4.17 -14.76
N THR A 724 -23.99 -3.19 -15.11
CA THR A 724 -24.41 -1.81 -15.34
C THR A 724 -25.38 -1.73 -16.53
N LYS A 725 -25.04 -2.39 -17.64
CA LYS A 725 -25.91 -2.47 -18.83
C LYS A 725 -27.19 -3.25 -18.55
N ALA A 726 -27.11 -4.33 -17.77
CA ALA A 726 -28.27 -5.15 -17.40
C ALA A 726 -29.26 -4.36 -16.53
N ILE A 727 -28.77 -3.63 -15.52
CA ILE A 727 -29.62 -2.80 -14.63
C ILE A 727 -30.30 -1.65 -15.40
N LEU A 728 -29.65 -1.12 -16.44
CA LEU A 728 -30.24 -0.12 -17.32
C LEU A 728 -31.23 -0.71 -18.34
N GLY A 729 -31.33 -2.04 -18.44
CA GLY A 729 -32.17 -2.72 -19.42
C GLY A 729 -31.60 -2.72 -20.84
N HIS A 730 -30.32 -2.41 -21.02
CA HIS A 730 -29.67 -2.36 -22.33
C HIS A 730 -29.30 -3.76 -22.86
N ILE A 731 -29.13 -4.73 -21.96
CA ILE A 731 -28.81 -6.13 -22.30
C ILE A 731 -29.61 -7.07 -21.40
N GLU A 732 -29.92 -8.26 -21.92
CA GLU A 732 -30.35 -9.38 -21.08
C GLU A 732 -29.14 -10.01 -20.41
N SER A 733 -29.20 -10.15 -19.08
CA SER A 733 -28.15 -10.82 -18.32
C SER A 733 -28.30 -12.33 -18.42
N LYS A 734 -27.19 -13.01 -18.73
CA LYS A 734 -27.13 -14.48 -18.69
C LYS A 734 -27.10 -15.04 -17.27
N VAL A 735 -26.70 -14.21 -16.31
CA VAL A 735 -26.69 -14.54 -14.88
C VAL A 735 -27.91 -13.86 -14.26
N PRO A 736 -28.83 -14.59 -13.61
CA PRO A 736 -29.99 -13.98 -12.98
C PRO A 736 -29.57 -13.17 -11.74
N PRO A 737 -30.30 -12.10 -11.36
CA PRO A 737 -30.10 -11.45 -10.08
C PRO A 737 -30.33 -12.42 -8.91
N PRO A 738 -29.65 -12.24 -7.76
CA PRO A 738 -29.90 -12.99 -6.53
C PRO A 738 -31.37 -12.98 -6.10
N LYS A 739 -31.81 -14.00 -5.34
CA LYS A 739 -33.20 -14.11 -4.86
C LYS A 739 -33.65 -12.87 -4.06
N ASP A 740 -32.75 -12.34 -3.24
CA ASP A 740 -32.98 -11.16 -2.41
C ASP A 740 -32.57 -9.86 -3.13
N TYR A 741 -32.54 -9.85 -4.46
CA TYR A 741 -32.19 -8.67 -5.22
C TYR A 741 -33.36 -7.68 -5.26
N PRO A 742 -33.19 -6.45 -4.74
CA PRO A 742 -34.26 -5.47 -4.76
C PRO A 742 -34.49 -5.01 -6.20
N GLY A 743 -35.75 -5.08 -6.67
CA GLY A 743 -36.13 -4.65 -8.02
C GLY A 743 -35.82 -3.18 -8.35
N GLU A 744 -35.55 -2.35 -7.33
CA GLU A 744 -35.25 -0.92 -7.46
C GLU A 744 -33.74 -0.59 -7.52
N MET A 745 -32.86 -1.53 -7.90
CA MET A 745 -31.41 -1.27 -7.90
C MET A 745 -30.98 -0.09 -8.78
N LYS A 746 -31.77 0.23 -9.81
CA LYS A 746 -31.56 1.42 -10.65
C LYS A 746 -31.55 2.71 -9.83
N GLN A 747 -32.45 2.84 -8.85
CA GLN A 747 -32.48 4.01 -7.98
C GLN A 747 -31.28 4.02 -7.04
N GLY A 748 -30.91 2.86 -6.46
CA GLY A 748 -29.70 2.75 -5.65
C GLY A 748 -28.44 3.22 -6.39
N MET A 749 -28.27 2.85 -7.65
CA MET A 749 -27.13 3.31 -8.47
C MET A 749 -27.11 4.83 -8.69
N ILE A 750 -28.27 5.47 -8.73
CA ILE A 750 -28.39 6.94 -8.81
C ILE A 750 -28.05 7.56 -7.44
N ASP A 751 -28.54 6.97 -6.36
CA ASP A 751 -28.33 7.44 -4.98
C ASP A 751 -26.84 7.47 -4.59
N VAL A 752 -26.02 6.60 -5.18
CA VAL A 752 -24.57 6.59 -5.00
C VAL A 752 -23.79 7.18 -6.18
N GLY A 753 -24.48 7.86 -7.10
CA GLY A 753 -23.89 8.58 -8.22
C GLY A 753 -23.14 7.70 -9.23
N ILE A 754 -23.40 6.39 -9.26
CA ILE A 754 -22.89 5.50 -10.31
C ILE A 754 -23.64 5.75 -11.62
N PHE A 755 -24.94 6.07 -11.53
CA PHE A 755 -25.75 6.52 -12.65
C PHE A 755 -26.07 8.00 -12.55
N CYS A 756 -25.97 8.70 -13.67
CA CYS A 756 -26.24 10.12 -13.81
C CYS A 756 -27.52 10.33 -14.63
N LYS A 757 -28.35 11.30 -14.22
CA LYS A 757 -29.48 11.78 -15.04
C LYS A 757 -28.97 12.90 -15.94
N GLU A 758 -28.89 12.67 -17.25
CA GLU A 758 -28.56 13.70 -18.24
C GLU A 758 -29.85 14.23 -18.90
N SER A 759 -30.05 15.55 -18.88
CA SER A 759 -31.28 16.19 -19.42
C SER A 759 -31.57 15.93 -20.90
N ARG A 760 -30.61 15.39 -21.67
CA ARG A 760 -30.75 15.13 -23.11
C ARG A 760 -30.79 13.66 -23.53
N PHE A 761 -30.26 12.74 -22.71
CA PHE A 761 -30.04 11.33 -23.11
C PHE A 761 -30.59 10.30 -22.11
N GLY A 762 -31.27 10.73 -21.05
CA GLY A 762 -31.81 9.83 -20.03
C GLY A 762 -30.78 9.46 -18.96
N ILE A 763 -30.85 8.23 -18.43
CA ILE A 763 -29.96 7.76 -17.37
C ILE A 763 -28.77 7.04 -18.00
N SER A 764 -27.56 7.52 -17.73
CA SER A 764 -26.31 6.96 -18.23
C SER A 764 -25.38 6.57 -17.08
N PRO A 765 -24.50 5.57 -17.27
CA PRO A 765 -23.46 5.29 -16.29
C PRO A 765 -22.43 6.41 -16.27
N GLU A 766 -21.85 6.67 -15.10
CA GLU A 766 -20.77 7.65 -14.98
C GLU A 766 -19.58 7.26 -15.87
N LYS A 767 -19.06 8.26 -16.59
CA LYS A 767 -17.83 8.11 -17.39
C LYS A 767 -16.67 7.67 -16.50
N ASP A 768 -15.92 6.67 -16.96
CA ASP A 768 -14.76 6.10 -16.27
C ASP A 768 -15.12 5.53 -14.87
N CYS A 769 -16.18 4.72 -14.80
CA CYS A 769 -16.50 3.96 -13.59
C CYS A 769 -15.54 2.78 -13.43
N SER A 770 -14.49 2.98 -12.64
CA SER A 770 -13.57 1.91 -12.24
C SER A 770 -14.18 1.05 -11.12
N ILE A 771 -13.69 -0.18 -10.98
CA ILE A 771 -14.05 -1.08 -9.88
C ILE A 771 -13.83 -0.42 -8.51
N THR A 772 -12.71 0.31 -8.37
CA THR A 772 -12.41 1.11 -7.19
C THR A 772 -13.52 2.10 -6.88
N LYS A 773 -13.97 2.83 -7.89
CA LYS A 773 -15.04 3.84 -7.75
C LYS A 773 -16.37 3.18 -7.41
N PHE A 774 -16.70 2.07 -8.06
CA PHE A 774 -17.88 1.27 -7.79
C PHE A 774 -17.94 0.82 -6.32
N LEU A 775 -16.91 0.13 -5.85
CA LEU A 775 -16.87 -0.44 -4.50
C LEU A 775 -16.87 0.64 -3.40
N ASN A 776 -16.20 1.78 -3.63
CA ASN A 776 -16.23 2.90 -2.68
C ASN A 776 -17.59 3.61 -2.62
N ARG A 777 -18.39 3.54 -3.69
CA ARG A 777 -19.70 4.18 -3.77
C ARG A 777 -20.82 3.33 -3.22
N ILE A 778 -20.80 2.02 -3.45
CA ILE A 778 -21.83 1.11 -2.92
C ILE A 778 -21.85 1.05 -1.38
N LEU A 779 -20.79 1.52 -0.70
CA LEU A 779 -20.81 1.77 0.74
C LEU A 779 -21.97 2.71 1.15
N GLY A 780 -22.39 3.60 0.27
CA GLY A 780 -23.52 4.51 0.49
C GLY A 780 -24.90 3.89 0.31
N LEU A 781 -24.99 2.60 -0.01
CA LEU A 781 -26.26 1.88 -0.12
C LEU A 781 -26.65 1.26 1.22
N GLU A 782 -27.95 1.08 1.42
CA GLU A 782 -28.49 0.28 2.52
C GLU A 782 -27.89 -1.14 2.48
N VAL A 783 -27.64 -1.74 3.65
CA VAL A 783 -26.86 -2.98 3.82
C VAL A 783 -27.34 -4.09 2.90
N HIS A 784 -28.65 -4.33 2.85
CA HIS A 784 -29.26 -5.33 1.98
C HIS A 784 -29.05 -5.03 0.48
N LYS A 785 -29.29 -3.78 0.05
CA LYS A 785 -29.09 -3.37 -1.36
C LYS A 785 -27.63 -3.53 -1.78
N GLN A 786 -26.71 -3.12 -0.90
CA GLN A 786 -25.27 -3.24 -1.11
C GLN A 786 -24.86 -4.71 -1.31
N ASN A 787 -25.28 -5.60 -0.41
CA ASN A 787 -24.86 -6.99 -0.43
C ASN A 787 -25.48 -7.75 -1.62
N SER A 788 -26.77 -7.55 -1.92
CA SER A 788 -27.41 -8.16 -3.09
C SER A 788 -26.81 -7.66 -4.41
N LEU A 789 -26.47 -6.37 -4.50
CA LEU A 789 -25.80 -5.82 -5.68
C LEU A 789 -24.42 -6.43 -5.89
N PHE A 790 -23.64 -6.54 -4.82
CA PHE A 790 -22.31 -7.10 -4.89
C PHE A 790 -22.33 -8.59 -5.19
N GLN A 791 -23.30 -9.34 -4.67
CA GLN A 791 -23.50 -10.74 -5.03
C GLN A 791 -23.78 -10.86 -6.54
N TYR A 792 -24.65 -10.00 -7.09
CA TYR A 792 -24.92 -10.01 -8.53
C TYR A 792 -23.68 -9.70 -9.38
N PHE A 793 -22.81 -8.80 -8.88
CA PHE A 793 -21.51 -8.52 -9.48
C PHE A 793 -20.57 -9.74 -9.44
N THR A 794 -20.46 -10.41 -8.29
CA THR A 794 -19.58 -11.58 -8.13
C THR A 794 -20.05 -12.76 -8.97
N ASP A 795 -21.35 -13.02 -9.05
CA ASP A 795 -21.90 -14.12 -9.86
C ASP A 795 -21.57 -13.91 -11.37
N ASN A 796 -21.64 -12.66 -11.84
CA ASN A 796 -21.23 -12.31 -13.21
C ASN A 796 -19.73 -12.43 -13.43
N PHE A 797 -18.93 -12.10 -12.43
CA PHE A 797 -17.48 -12.23 -12.45
C PHE A 797 -17.07 -13.70 -12.55
N ASP A 798 -17.64 -14.56 -11.70
CA ASP A 798 -17.36 -16.00 -11.68
C ASP A 798 -17.78 -16.66 -13.00
N TYR A 799 -18.97 -16.32 -13.51
CA TYR A 799 -19.42 -16.79 -14.83
C TYR A 799 -18.44 -16.45 -15.97
N LEU A 800 -17.85 -15.25 -15.94
CA LEU A 800 -16.87 -14.83 -16.95
C LEU A 800 -15.56 -15.61 -16.86
N ILE A 801 -15.10 -15.89 -15.62
CA ILE A 801 -13.91 -16.69 -15.38
C ILE A 801 -14.14 -18.13 -15.86
N GLU A 802 -15.24 -18.76 -15.44
CA GLU A 802 -15.58 -20.12 -15.84
C GLU A 802 -15.72 -20.28 -17.35
N LYS A 803 -16.32 -19.28 -18.01
CA LYS A 803 -16.41 -19.26 -19.46
C LYS A 803 -15.02 -19.24 -20.12
N ASP A 804 -14.15 -18.32 -19.71
CA ASP A 804 -12.81 -18.23 -20.31
C ASP A 804 -11.94 -19.44 -19.96
N LYS A 805 -12.15 -20.08 -18.79
CA LYS A 805 -11.52 -21.37 -18.44
C LYS A 805 -11.95 -22.47 -19.40
N LYS A 806 -13.24 -22.59 -19.68
CA LYS A 806 -13.78 -23.55 -20.67
C LYS A 806 -13.27 -23.27 -22.10
N ASP A 807 -13.11 -21.99 -22.45
CA ASP A 807 -12.63 -21.56 -23.76
C ASP A 807 -11.08 -21.61 -23.89
N GLY A 808 -10.34 -22.04 -22.86
CA GLY A 808 -8.87 -22.09 -22.86
C GLY A 808 -8.18 -20.72 -22.91
N LYS A 809 -8.90 -19.63 -22.59
CA LYS A 809 -8.42 -18.23 -22.66
C LYS A 809 -8.12 -17.63 -21.28
N TYR A 810 -8.22 -18.43 -20.23
CA TYR A 810 -7.92 -18.01 -18.88
C TYR A 810 -6.41 -17.94 -18.66
N ASP A 811 -5.93 -16.74 -18.37
CA ASP A 811 -4.53 -16.46 -18.09
C ASP A 811 -4.32 -16.60 -16.57
N MET A 812 -3.61 -17.64 -16.15
CA MET A 812 -3.28 -17.94 -14.75
C MET A 812 -2.13 -17.07 -14.21
N GLY A 813 -1.49 -16.23 -15.03
CA GLY A 813 -0.18 -15.66 -14.73
C GLY A 813 0.94 -16.72 -14.77
N ILE A 814 2.20 -16.26 -14.71
CA ILE A 814 3.39 -17.11 -14.80
C ILE A 814 3.56 -17.88 -13.48
N LEU A 815 2.80 -18.95 -13.31
CA LEU A 815 3.03 -20.02 -12.35
C LEU A 815 2.89 -21.33 -13.12
N GLY A 816 4.01 -21.82 -13.66
CA GLY A 816 4.09 -23.11 -14.34
C GLY A 816 4.54 -23.04 -15.80
N LYS A 817 5.58 -23.82 -16.10
CA LYS A 817 6.17 -24.14 -17.42
C LYS A 817 6.73 -22.96 -18.25
N GLU A 818 6.02 -21.87 -18.46
CA GLU A 818 6.48 -20.73 -19.29
C GLU A 818 7.68 -19.98 -18.70
N ALA A 819 7.80 -19.97 -17.37
CA ALA A 819 8.98 -19.44 -16.66
C ALA A 819 10.25 -20.21 -17.04
N LEU A 820 10.18 -21.54 -17.09
CA LEU A 820 11.32 -22.37 -17.49
C LEU A 820 11.73 -22.06 -18.93
N TYR A 821 10.77 -21.91 -19.84
CA TYR A 821 11.06 -21.56 -21.23
C TYR A 821 11.70 -20.18 -21.38
N SER A 822 11.20 -19.17 -20.67
CA SER A 822 11.79 -17.81 -20.71
C SER A 822 13.16 -17.75 -20.03
N ILE A 823 13.37 -18.50 -18.95
CA ILE A 823 14.68 -18.64 -18.28
C ILE A 823 15.68 -19.33 -19.21
N ILE A 824 15.28 -20.43 -19.88
CA ILE A 824 16.12 -21.12 -20.86
C ILE A 824 16.51 -20.17 -21.99
N ILE A 825 15.56 -19.41 -22.56
CA ILE A 825 15.83 -18.45 -23.64
C ILE A 825 16.78 -17.33 -23.18
N TYR A 826 16.56 -16.77 -21.99
CA TYR A 826 17.38 -15.67 -21.45
C TYR A 826 18.80 -16.13 -21.10
N CYS A 827 18.96 -17.27 -20.44
CA CYS A 827 20.27 -17.88 -20.18
C CYS A 827 21.01 -18.18 -21.49
N PHE A 828 20.32 -18.64 -22.53
CA PHE A 828 20.93 -18.92 -23.84
C PHE A 828 21.40 -17.65 -24.57
N THR A 829 20.62 -16.56 -24.49
CA THR A 829 21.00 -15.28 -25.14
C THR A 829 22.15 -14.58 -24.42
N TYR A 830 22.22 -14.70 -23.08
CA TYR A 830 23.28 -14.07 -22.30
C TYR A 830 24.61 -14.83 -22.42
N PHE A 831 24.60 -16.17 -22.40
CA PHE A 831 25.82 -16.98 -22.53
C PHE A 831 26.46 -16.90 -23.92
N LEU A 832 25.65 -16.83 -24.98
CA LEU A 832 26.18 -16.73 -26.36
C LEU A 832 26.59 -15.31 -26.74
N GLY A 833 26.08 -14.28 -26.04
CA GLY A 833 26.44 -12.89 -26.27
C GLY A 833 27.85 -12.51 -25.81
N SER A 834 28.46 -13.30 -24.91
CA SER A 834 29.80 -13.02 -24.36
C SER A 834 30.97 -13.69 -25.10
N GLU A 835 30.74 -14.62 -26.04
CA GLU A 835 31.85 -15.38 -26.67
C GLU A 835 31.94 -15.35 -28.21
N PHE A 836 31.03 -14.72 -28.96
CA PHE A 836 31.13 -14.73 -30.43
C PHE A 836 31.02 -13.36 -31.09
N HIS A 837 32.17 -12.72 -31.28
CA HIS A 837 32.35 -11.64 -32.25
C HIS A 837 32.71 -12.19 -33.64
N THR A 838 31.80 -12.92 -34.30
CA THR A 838 31.93 -13.18 -35.74
C THR A 838 30.56 -13.26 -36.43
N LYS A 839 30.46 -12.51 -37.53
CA LYS A 839 29.29 -12.37 -38.41
C LYS A 839 28.85 -13.74 -38.97
N HIS A 840 27.82 -14.39 -38.43
CA HIS A 840 26.90 -15.24 -39.19
C HIS A 840 25.54 -15.31 -38.51
N SER A 841 24.48 -15.05 -39.28
CA SER A 841 23.08 -15.15 -38.88
C SER A 841 22.64 -16.62 -38.77
N PHE A 842 22.22 -17.06 -37.59
CA PHE A 842 21.63 -18.38 -37.37
C PHE A 842 20.09 -18.27 -37.33
N GLU A 843 19.41 -19.10 -38.13
CA GLU A 843 17.97 -19.37 -38.01
C GLU A 843 17.75 -20.61 -37.13
N LEU A 844 17.05 -20.45 -36.01
CA LEU A 844 16.64 -21.56 -35.14
C LEU A 844 15.23 -22.04 -35.55
N THR A 845 15.10 -23.28 -36.00
CA THR A 845 13.80 -23.92 -36.30
C THR A 845 13.46 -24.94 -35.21
N PHE A 846 12.28 -24.82 -34.59
CA PHE A 846 11.79 -25.73 -33.55
C PHE A 846 10.90 -26.84 -34.14
N LEU A 847 11.13 -28.10 -33.74
CA LEU A 847 10.26 -29.24 -34.06
C LEU A 847 9.85 -29.96 -32.76
N MET A 848 8.56 -29.94 -32.44
CA MET A 848 7.96 -30.62 -31.29
C MET A 848 7.61 -32.08 -31.67
N ARG A 849 8.17 -33.07 -30.95
CA ARG A 849 7.61 -34.42 -30.89
C ARG A 849 7.41 -34.83 -29.43
N ASN A 850 6.23 -35.42 -29.18
CA ASN A 850 5.61 -35.82 -27.93
C ASN A 850 6.52 -35.99 -26.71
N ASN A 851 6.13 -35.30 -25.62
CA ASN A 851 6.41 -35.59 -24.21
C ASN A 851 7.86 -35.97 -23.84
N TYR A 852 8.54 -34.99 -23.23
CA TYR A 852 9.76 -35.13 -22.42
C TYR A 852 11.08 -35.45 -23.14
N THR A 853 11.42 -34.79 -24.26
CA THR A 853 12.85 -34.60 -24.65
C THR A 853 13.00 -33.41 -25.60
N VAL A 854 13.91 -32.46 -25.28
CA VAL A 854 14.37 -31.44 -26.24
C VAL A 854 15.69 -31.93 -26.83
N VAL A 855 15.71 -32.23 -28.13
CA VAL A 855 16.93 -32.62 -28.85
C VAL A 855 17.42 -31.42 -29.65
N PHE A 856 18.65 -30.97 -29.38
CA PHE A 856 19.33 -29.95 -30.19
C PHE A 856 20.07 -30.62 -31.34
N SER A 857 19.70 -30.28 -32.58
CA SER A 857 20.48 -30.62 -33.77
C SER A 857 21.14 -29.34 -34.27
N ALA A 858 22.46 -29.26 -34.17
CA ALA A 858 23.25 -28.34 -34.97
C ALA A 858 23.44 -28.99 -36.34
N GLN A 859 22.87 -28.41 -37.40
CA GLN A 859 23.30 -28.76 -38.75
C GLN A 859 24.61 -28.01 -39.02
N HIS A 860 25.67 -28.77 -39.30
CA HIS A 860 26.97 -28.24 -39.73
C HIS A 860 26.91 -27.68 -41.15
#